data_AF-A0A6A6PVT2-F1
#
_entry.id   AF-A0A6A6PVT2-F1
#
_cell.length_a   1.000
_cell.length_b   1.000
_cell.length_c   1.000
_cell.angle_alpha   90.00
_cell.angle_beta   90.00
_cell.angle_gamma   90.00
#
_symmetry.space_group_name_H-M   'P 1'
#
loop_
_entity.id
_entity.type
_entity.pdbx_description
1 polymer ?
#
loop_
_entity_poly.entity_id
_entity_poly.type
_entity_poly.pdbx_seq_one_letter_code
_entity_poly.pdbx_strand_id
1 'polypeptide(L)'
;MVRRVAIVTGAASGVGLALTHSLVSTGWDVVMVDVKAPQSTVQNTIFLQADVSSWEDLAAMFATAFSWRSRLDFCALNAGIDDRDDIFYTLSRNVDQPPRKPDMQTFDVNLSGVYYGIKLAAHYMTIVSPEAGKTREGGKIVVTASAGGIYPLPATPQYCASKHALIGLVRALGMNANGASACNITINAVCPALLETALVPPEVIAEYGEEQVTPMDTIMRCFEELALLSQSTEADWVNRGYSGRVVEGNLKDLIWHDPPARPAQSSSLLPAARMPDTLAIRNASPRELTLTVIEYLPLPSKRSKSRNALVDLDRVKPGVCGGTNDGDINVVKRKTSRPVNHVGRSPVTRNVSIQIRPFDINQTPIHAIGSGERLRLIFLDAQHTNYSLDIPTASGRVERFICNGHAQSDLFGTQSKPDLLVIFATVDLASWMQRHADDTPLQALSIPGTHNSATYFRALPSVRCQAVSLREQLQHGVRWLDFRLQVDHPERLDSDQLSVVHSVFPVALSGSKQFRELYNDVLDFLAHHPGETIIMSLKREGTGKGTDADLAKRLHDHYINDTDWVTKPGVPTLGEARGKIVLLRRFQLAKDTASLSQKIHGINAQPWADNSPNSTAGDVQVQDFYEVLHTKNVERKIGYIHDHCGRVATSDVASLSCAPLFINFLSASNFWRPGCWPDKIAAKINPAVTRYLCEQHGLRRGRNEGHGGMGVLVCDWVGAQGDWDLVEMIVGMNEKLLAQ
;
A
#
# COMPACT_ATOMS: atom_id res chain seq x y z
N MET A 1 22.95 27.39 -27.47
CA MET A 1 22.04 26.77 -26.48
C MET A 1 22.73 26.78 -25.14
N VAL A 2 22.00 27.10 -24.07
CA VAL A 2 22.54 27.03 -22.71
C VAL A 2 22.62 25.56 -22.30
N ARG A 3 23.82 25.08 -21.94
CA ARG A 3 24.07 23.70 -21.49
C ARG A 3 23.97 23.64 -19.97
N ARG A 4 23.55 22.47 -19.46
CA ARG A 4 23.57 22.18 -18.02
C ARG A 4 24.97 21.80 -17.59
N VAL A 5 25.25 21.95 -16.29
CA VAL A 5 26.59 21.78 -15.74
C VAL A 5 26.61 20.65 -14.73
N ALA A 6 27.56 19.74 -14.92
CA ALA A 6 27.84 18.65 -14.01
C ALA A 6 29.24 18.76 -13.40
N ILE A 7 29.39 18.42 -12.13
CA ILE A 7 30.69 18.16 -11.49
C ILE A 7 30.81 16.66 -11.27
N VAL A 8 31.93 16.05 -11.69
CA VAL A 8 32.23 14.64 -11.45
C VAL A 8 33.59 14.54 -10.77
N THR A 9 33.63 13.94 -9.57
CA THR A 9 34.89 13.67 -8.85
C THR A 9 35.43 12.27 -9.18
N GLY A 10 36.75 12.09 -9.17
CA GLY A 10 37.37 10.86 -9.67
C GLY A 10 37.19 10.70 -11.18
N ALA A 11 37.12 11.82 -11.92
CA ALA A 11 36.73 11.84 -13.33
C ALA A 11 37.88 11.51 -14.30
N ALA A 12 39.11 11.29 -13.83
CA ALA A 12 40.23 10.99 -14.71
C ALA A 12 40.29 9.50 -15.12
N SER A 13 39.51 8.62 -14.48
CA SER A 13 39.49 7.19 -14.79
C SER A 13 38.16 6.51 -14.41
N GLY A 14 38.02 5.23 -14.79
CA GLY A 14 36.94 4.34 -14.33
C GLY A 14 35.53 4.88 -14.54
N VAL A 15 34.68 4.72 -13.51
CA VAL A 15 33.27 5.13 -13.51
C VAL A 15 33.11 6.63 -13.76
N GLY A 16 33.98 7.45 -13.16
CA GLY A 16 33.90 8.92 -13.30
C GLY A 16 34.14 9.37 -14.73
N LEU A 17 35.18 8.82 -15.38
CA LEU A 17 35.47 9.13 -16.78
C LEU A 17 34.35 8.65 -17.73
N ALA A 18 33.81 7.44 -17.50
CA ALA A 18 32.69 6.92 -18.27
C ALA A 18 31.44 7.82 -18.15
N LEU A 19 31.13 8.26 -16.92
CA LEU A 19 30.03 9.19 -16.67
C LEU A 19 30.26 10.55 -17.35
N THR A 20 31.49 11.07 -17.32
CA THR A 20 31.85 12.29 -18.04
C THR A 20 31.55 12.16 -19.54
N HIS A 21 31.95 11.07 -20.18
CA HIS A 21 31.65 10.84 -21.60
C HIS A 21 30.15 10.76 -21.88
N SER A 22 29.39 10.05 -21.03
CA SER A 22 27.93 9.93 -21.15
C SER A 22 27.21 11.28 -20.98
N LEU A 23 27.69 12.13 -20.08
CA LEU A 23 27.13 13.47 -19.88
C LEU A 23 27.44 14.40 -21.07
N VAL A 24 28.69 14.39 -21.54
CA VAL A 24 29.09 15.21 -22.70
C VAL A 24 28.30 14.83 -23.95
N SER A 25 28.08 13.54 -24.19
CA SER A 25 27.29 13.05 -25.34
C SER A 25 25.82 13.48 -25.29
N THR A 26 25.28 13.73 -24.09
CA THR A 26 23.89 14.15 -23.85
C THR A 26 23.73 15.66 -23.64
N GLY A 27 24.73 16.46 -24.03
CA GLY A 27 24.61 17.92 -24.08
C GLY A 27 25.01 18.65 -22.79
N TRP A 28 25.72 18.01 -21.87
CA TRP A 28 26.22 18.64 -20.65
C TRP A 28 27.60 19.29 -20.87
N ASP A 29 27.88 20.30 -20.05
CA ASP A 29 29.24 20.77 -19.75
C ASP A 29 29.70 20.10 -18.45
N VAL A 30 30.90 19.53 -18.42
CA VAL A 30 31.35 18.71 -17.28
C VAL A 30 32.65 19.25 -16.69
N VAL A 31 32.66 19.47 -15.38
CA VAL A 31 33.87 19.75 -14.60
C VAL A 31 34.42 18.41 -14.11
N MET A 32 35.58 18.05 -14.63
CA MET A 32 36.32 16.84 -14.26
C MET A 32 37.23 17.17 -13.09
N VAL A 33 37.04 16.50 -11.96
CA VAL A 33 37.83 16.71 -10.74
C VAL A 33 38.56 15.44 -10.37
N ASP A 34 39.88 15.53 -10.20
CA ASP A 34 40.71 14.41 -9.78
C ASP A 34 42.07 14.91 -9.26
N VAL A 35 42.82 14.08 -8.54
CA VAL A 35 44.21 14.37 -8.15
C VAL A 35 45.19 14.16 -9.29
N LYS A 36 44.79 13.39 -10.33
CA LYS A 36 45.59 13.14 -11.54
C LYS A 36 44.86 13.65 -12.78
N ALA A 37 45.59 14.25 -13.72
CA ALA A 37 45.00 14.67 -14.98
C ALA A 37 44.48 13.48 -15.83
N PRO A 38 43.37 13.63 -16.57
CA PRO A 38 42.89 12.60 -17.50
C PRO A 38 43.91 12.38 -18.62
N GLN A 39 44.00 11.14 -19.13
CA GLN A 39 44.95 10.78 -20.19
C GLN A 39 44.66 11.49 -21.53
N SER A 40 43.41 11.87 -21.77
CA SER A 40 42.97 12.54 -22.99
C SER A 40 42.03 13.68 -22.67
N THR A 41 42.12 14.76 -23.45
CA THR A 41 41.18 15.89 -23.37
C THR A 41 39.79 15.47 -23.85
N VAL A 42 38.76 15.75 -23.05
CA VAL A 42 37.36 15.54 -23.41
C VAL A 42 36.74 16.89 -23.77
N GLN A 43 36.11 17.01 -24.94
CA GLN A 43 35.47 18.27 -25.35
C GLN A 43 34.31 18.64 -24.42
N ASN A 44 34.03 19.95 -24.27
CA ASN A 44 33.01 20.48 -23.35
C ASN A 44 33.27 20.13 -21.87
N THR A 45 34.56 20.01 -21.51
CA THR A 45 34.99 19.81 -20.12
C THR A 45 36.05 20.82 -19.72
N ILE A 46 36.17 21.04 -18.42
CA ILE A 46 37.38 21.59 -17.78
C ILE A 46 37.90 20.58 -16.77
N PHE A 47 39.22 20.48 -16.65
CA PHE A 47 39.85 19.69 -15.61
C PHE A 47 40.33 20.60 -14.48
N LEU A 48 39.97 20.26 -13.25
CA LEU A 48 40.43 20.92 -12.04
C LEU A 48 41.10 19.88 -11.13
N GLN A 49 42.39 20.07 -10.87
CA GLN A 49 43.12 19.21 -9.95
C GLN A 49 42.76 19.58 -8.51
N ALA A 50 42.22 18.63 -7.74
CA ALA A 50 41.86 18.85 -6.34
C ALA A 50 41.87 17.53 -5.55
N ASP A 51 42.32 17.58 -4.30
CA ASP A 51 42.14 16.48 -3.35
C ASP A 51 40.80 16.62 -2.64
N VAL A 52 39.92 15.64 -2.82
CA VAL A 52 38.58 15.64 -2.21
C VAL A 52 38.61 15.53 -0.69
N SER A 53 39.71 15.04 -0.09
CA SER A 53 39.89 14.98 1.36
C SER A 53 40.23 16.34 1.99
N SER A 54 40.62 17.33 1.18
CA SER A 54 40.91 18.70 1.60
C SER A 54 39.69 19.60 1.39
N TRP A 55 39.17 20.19 2.47
CA TRP A 55 38.05 21.13 2.40
C TRP A 55 38.41 22.37 1.56
N GLU A 56 39.61 22.91 1.77
CA GLU A 56 40.10 24.11 1.09
C GLU A 56 40.23 23.89 -0.42
N ASP A 57 40.82 22.76 -0.85
CA ASP A 57 40.95 22.42 -2.26
C ASP A 57 39.58 22.25 -2.90
N LEU A 58 38.69 21.50 -2.25
CA LEU A 58 37.37 21.22 -2.78
C LEU A 58 36.52 22.49 -2.86
N ALA A 59 36.57 23.37 -1.87
CA ALA A 59 35.89 24.67 -1.89
C ALA A 59 36.39 25.58 -3.02
N ALA A 60 37.71 25.67 -3.21
CA ALA A 60 38.32 26.43 -4.29
C ALA A 60 37.95 25.86 -5.68
N MET A 61 37.90 24.53 -5.79
CA MET A 61 37.46 23.83 -7.00
C MET A 61 36.00 24.16 -7.33
N PHE A 62 35.08 24.03 -6.37
CA PHE A 62 33.66 24.35 -6.60
C PHE A 62 33.44 25.82 -6.97
N ALA A 63 34.19 26.74 -6.38
CA ALA A 63 34.16 28.15 -6.76
C ALA A 63 34.60 28.35 -8.22
N THR A 64 35.72 27.74 -8.62
CA THR A 64 36.23 27.81 -10.00
C THR A 64 35.26 27.17 -11.00
N ALA A 65 34.70 26.00 -10.65
CA ALA A 65 33.69 25.28 -11.42
C ALA A 65 32.45 26.17 -11.65
N PHE A 66 31.98 26.84 -10.60
CA PHE A 66 30.84 27.74 -10.71
C PHE A 66 31.19 28.98 -11.53
N SER A 67 32.36 29.59 -11.39
CA SER A 67 32.80 30.73 -12.20
C SER A 67 32.87 30.42 -13.71
N TRP A 68 33.08 29.16 -14.09
CA TRP A 68 33.15 28.77 -15.50
C TRP A 68 31.82 28.93 -16.25
N ARG A 69 30.70 28.59 -15.61
CA ARG A 69 29.36 28.55 -16.25
C ARG A 69 28.25 29.26 -15.47
N SER A 70 28.56 29.80 -14.29
CA SER A 70 27.61 30.38 -13.33
C SER A 70 26.40 29.47 -13.07
N ARG A 71 26.63 28.15 -13.03
CA ARG A 71 25.57 27.15 -12.96
C ARG A 71 26.11 25.81 -12.46
N LEU A 72 25.30 25.11 -11.67
CA LEU A 72 25.51 23.71 -11.29
C LEU A 72 24.15 23.00 -11.22
N ASP A 73 23.97 21.91 -11.95
CA ASP A 73 22.71 21.15 -11.98
C ASP A 73 22.86 19.72 -11.46
N PHE A 74 24.02 19.09 -11.70
CA PHE A 74 24.30 17.71 -11.29
C PHE A 74 25.67 17.59 -10.62
N CYS A 75 25.78 16.77 -9.57
CA CYS A 75 27.06 16.45 -8.95
C CYS A 75 27.18 14.94 -8.68
N ALA A 76 28.17 14.32 -9.30
CA ALA A 76 28.55 12.94 -9.04
C ALA A 76 29.78 12.91 -8.12
N LEU A 77 29.55 12.53 -6.86
CA LEU A 77 30.60 12.36 -5.87
C LEU A 77 31.12 10.92 -5.97
N ASN A 78 32.02 10.72 -6.93
CA ASN A 78 32.45 9.41 -7.39
C ASN A 78 33.87 9.02 -6.92
N ALA A 79 34.72 9.99 -6.57
CA ALA A 79 36.07 9.70 -6.07
C ALA A 79 36.06 8.70 -4.90
N GLY A 80 36.98 7.73 -4.95
CA GLY A 80 37.18 6.79 -3.86
C GLY A 80 38.45 5.97 -4.03
N ILE A 81 38.96 5.47 -2.90
CA ILE A 81 40.17 4.64 -2.80
C ILE A 81 39.92 3.41 -1.93
N ASP A 82 40.77 2.40 -2.05
CA ASP A 82 40.81 1.18 -1.26
C ASP A 82 41.41 1.40 0.14
N ASP A 83 41.52 0.33 0.93
CA ASP A 83 42.10 0.36 2.27
C ASP A 83 43.58 0.77 2.21
N ARG A 84 43.99 1.63 3.14
CA ARG A 84 45.38 2.10 3.28
C ARG A 84 46.07 1.54 4.52
N ASP A 85 45.34 0.76 5.31
CA ASP A 85 45.84 0.12 6.51
C ASP A 85 45.25 -1.28 6.71
N ASP A 86 46.02 -2.15 7.35
CA ASP A 86 45.55 -3.45 7.80
C ASP A 86 45.64 -3.56 9.32
N ILE A 87 44.53 -3.88 9.98
CA ILE A 87 44.43 -3.91 11.44
C ILE A 87 45.22 -5.07 12.06
N PHE A 88 45.16 -6.27 11.48
CA PHE A 88 45.67 -7.48 12.12
C PHE A 88 47.11 -7.80 11.71
N TYR A 89 47.53 -7.39 10.52
CA TYR A 89 48.90 -7.58 10.04
C TYR A 89 49.87 -6.51 10.52
N THR A 90 49.39 -5.37 11.06
CA THR A 90 50.23 -4.30 11.63
C THR A 90 50.37 -4.37 13.16
N LEU A 91 49.85 -5.43 13.79
CA LEU A 91 49.96 -5.61 15.24
C LEU A 91 51.41 -5.83 15.64
N SER A 92 51.91 -4.97 16.53
CA SER A 92 53.12 -5.29 17.27
C SER A 92 52.78 -6.25 18.41
N ARG A 93 53.42 -7.42 18.40
CA ARG A 93 53.39 -8.38 19.53
C ARG A 93 54.50 -8.11 20.54
N ASN A 94 55.17 -6.95 20.44
CA ASN A 94 56.22 -6.51 21.33
C ASN A 94 55.70 -5.35 22.19
N VAL A 95 55.72 -5.54 23.52
CA VAL A 95 55.24 -4.54 24.49
C VAL A 95 56.02 -3.21 24.42
N ASP A 96 57.29 -3.27 24.03
CA ASP A 96 58.18 -2.09 23.95
C ASP A 96 58.10 -1.38 22.59
N GLN A 97 57.35 -1.92 21.64
CA GLN A 97 57.09 -1.31 20.34
C GLN A 97 55.59 -1.23 20.14
N PRO A 98 54.90 -0.18 20.60
CA PRO A 98 53.45 -0.08 20.42
C PRO A 98 53.08 -0.06 18.92
N PRO A 99 51.85 -0.50 18.54
CA PRO A 99 51.39 -0.46 17.16
C PRO A 99 51.36 0.98 16.62
N ARG A 100 51.58 1.14 15.31
CA ARG A 100 51.48 2.45 14.65
C ARG A 100 50.03 2.91 14.56
N LYS A 101 49.83 4.23 14.42
CA LYS A 101 48.52 4.81 14.12
C LYS A 101 48.01 4.25 12.77
N PRO A 102 46.72 3.85 12.66
CA PRO A 102 46.12 3.48 11.40
C PRO A 102 46.17 4.63 10.38
N ASP A 103 46.34 4.29 9.10
CA ASP A 103 46.14 5.23 8.01
C ASP A 103 44.63 5.49 7.84
N MET A 104 44.23 6.76 7.89
CA MET A 104 42.83 7.18 7.84
C MET A 104 42.40 7.67 6.46
N GLN A 105 43.32 7.69 5.48
CA GLN A 105 43.10 8.30 4.17
C GLN A 105 41.87 7.72 3.45
N THR A 106 41.59 6.42 3.61
CA THR A 106 40.40 5.77 3.04
C THR A 106 39.10 6.42 3.55
N PHE A 107 39.00 6.75 4.84
CA PHE A 107 37.85 7.46 5.40
C PHE A 107 37.83 8.93 4.98
N ASP A 108 38.99 9.58 4.95
CA ASP A 108 39.11 10.99 4.59
C ASP A 108 38.65 11.24 3.14
N VAL A 109 39.03 10.37 2.21
CA VAL A 109 38.59 10.43 0.81
C VAL A 109 37.16 9.93 0.64
N ASN A 110 36.84 8.71 1.10
CA ASN A 110 35.56 8.06 0.77
C ASN A 110 34.37 8.60 1.56
N LEU A 111 34.58 9.19 2.74
CA LEU A 111 33.51 9.65 3.62
C LEU A 111 33.56 11.16 3.85
N SER A 112 34.66 11.67 4.42
CA SER A 112 34.78 13.11 4.74
C SER A 112 34.70 13.96 3.47
N GLY A 113 35.45 13.59 2.42
CA GLY A 113 35.42 14.30 1.14
C GLY A 113 34.07 14.28 0.45
N VAL A 114 33.33 13.16 0.53
CA VAL A 114 31.95 13.09 0.03
C VAL A 114 31.04 14.02 0.83
N TYR A 115 31.16 14.06 2.16
CA TYR A 115 30.37 14.96 3.00
C TYR A 115 30.65 16.44 2.67
N TYR A 116 31.92 16.81 2.46
CA TYR A 116 32.31 18.14 1.98
C TYR A 116 31.69 18.46 0.62
N GLY A 117 31.80 17.52 -0.32
CA GLY A 117 31.23 17.64 -1.66
C GLY A 117 29.72 17.83 -1.66
N ILE A 118 28.98 17.10 -0.82
CA ILE A 118 27.51 17.27 -0.67
C ILE A 118 27.19 18.70 -0.25
N LYS A 119 27.91 19.22 0.76
CA LYS A 119 27.65 20.57 1.29
C LYS A 119 27.95 21.66 0.26
N LEU A 120 29.07 21.55 -0.46
CA LEU A 120 29.46 22.49 -1.50
C LEU A 120 28.52 22.42 -2.71
N ALA A 121 28.18 21.21 -3.17
CA ALA A 121 27.23 21.01 -4.26
C ALA A 121 25.87 21.61 -3.93
N ALA A 122 25.36 21.36 -2.72
CA ALA A 122 24.09 21.94 -2.29
C ALA A 122 24.11 23.48 -2.29
N HIS A 123 25.20 24.09 -1.81
CA HIS A 123 25.36 25.54 -1.84
C HIS A 123 25.30 26.11 -3.26
N TYR A 124 26.07 25.56 -4.21
CA TYR A 124 26.07 26.09 -5.58
C TYR A 124 24.82 25.71 -6.39
N MET A 125 24.13 24.63 -6.02
CA MET A 125 22.84 24.24 -6.62
C MET A 125 21.69 25.16 -6.21
N THR A 126 21.74 25.84 -5.07
CA THR A 126 20.68 26.79 -4.67
C THR A 126 20.84 28.17 -5.30
N ILE A 127 21.99 28.47 -5.92
CA ILE A 127 22.21 29.73 -6.62
C ILE A 127 21.47 29.71 -7.96
N VAL A 128 20.51 30.63 -8.11
CA VAL A 128 19.77 30.88 -9.36
C VAL A 128 20.61 31.77 -10.27
N SER A 129 20.66 31.46 -11.56
CA SER A 129 21.44 32.22 -12.55
C SER A 129 20.71 32.23 -13.90
N PRO A 130 19.75 33.16 -14.09
CA PRO A 130 18.90 33.21 -15.28
C PRO A 130 19.69 33.42 -16.57
N GLU A 131 20.80 34.18 -16.52
CA GLU A 131 21.72 34.40 -17.65
C GLU A 131 22.39 33.10 -18.11
N ALA A 132 22.67 32.19 -17.16
CA ALA A 132 23.15 30.83 -17.42
C ALA A 132 21.98 29.83 -17.60
N GLY A 133 20.75 30.30 -17.82
CA GLY A 133 19.54 29.52 -18.03
C GLY A 133 19.11 28.64 -16.85
N LYS A 134 19.55 28.96 -15.63
CA LYS A 134 19.06 28.32 -14.39
C LYS A 134 18.06 29.24 -13.72
N THR A 135 16.78 28.97 -13.91
CA THR A 135 15.67 29.82 -13.46
C THR A 135 15.09 29.43 -12.10
N ARG A 136 15.55 28.31 -11.52
CA ARG A 136 15.11 27.79 -10.22
C ARG A 136 16.29 27.23 -9.45
N GLU A 137 16.19 27.28 -8.12
CA GLU A 137 17.09 26.59 -7.21
C GLU A 137 16.92 25.07 -7.31
N GLY A 138 17.98 24.33 -7.01
CA GLY A 138 17.97 22.88 -6.95
C GLY A 138 18.95 22.19 -7.87
N GLY A 139 18.96 20.86 -7.79
CA GLY A 139 19.84 19.99 -8.55
C GLY A 139 19.80 18.54 -8.08
N LYS A 140 20.68 17.70 -8.62
CA LYS A 140 20.74 16.29 -8.27
C LYS A 140 22.15 15.87 -7.88
N ILE A 141 22.27 15.13 -6.78
CA ILE A 141 23.52 14.58 -6.28
C ILE A 141 23.44 13.06 -6.34
N VAL A 142 24.44 12.43 -6.94
CA VAL A 142 24.61 10.97 -6.86
C VAL A 142 25.95 10.66 -6.23
N VAL A 143 25.91 9.91 -5.13
CA VAL A 143 27.09 9.43 -4.41
C VAL A 143 27.44 8.03 -4.88
N THR A 144 28.71 7.79 -5.19
CA THR A 144 29.17 6.43 -5.54
C THR A 144 29.56 5.68 -4.28
N ALA A 145 28.67 4.82 -3.82
CA ALA A 145 28.91 3.88 -2.73
C ALA A 145 29.65 2.64 -3.28
N SER A 146 29.12 1.44 -3.04
CA SER A 146 29.64 0.16 -3.55
C SER A 146 28.68 -0.96 -3.17
N ALA A 147 28.74 -2.12 -3.83
CA ALA A 147 28.19 -3.36 -3.29
C ALA A 147 28.81 -3.69 -1.92
N GLY A 148 30.06 -3.29 -1.65
CA GLY A 148 30.69 -3.32 -0.33
C GLY A 148 30.08 -2.36 0.70
N GLY A 149 29.13 -1.50 0.30
CA GLY A 149 28.28 -0.74 1.21
C GLY A 149 27.04 -1.52 1.68
N ILE A 150 26.74 -2.66 1.05
CA ILE A 150 25.55 -3.48 1.29
C ILE A 150 25.95 -4.82 1.90
N TYR A 151 26.97 -5.45 1.31
CA TYR A 151 27.51 -6.75 1.72
C TYR A 151 28.87 -6.56 2.38
N PRO A 152 29.25 -7.43 3.32
CA PRO A 152 30.58 -7.39 3.90
C PRO A 152 31.64 -7.79 2.87
N LEU A 153 32.71 -7.00 2.77
CA LEU A 153 33.94 -7.35 2.05
C LEU A 153 35.09 -7.48 3.04
N PRO A 154 35.40 -8.71 3.51
CA PRO A 154 36.39 -8.92 4.56
C PRO A 154 37.81 -8.45 4.21
N ALA A 155 38.15 -8.39 2.92
CA ALA A 155 39.46 -7.98 2.44
C ALA A 155 39.72 -6.47 2.55
N THR A 156 38.66 -5.64 2.65
CA THR A 156 38.76 -4.17 2.66
C THR A 156 37.80 -3.55 3.68
N PRO A 157 38.02 -3.78 4.99
CA PRO A 157 37.12 -3.31 6.04
C PRO A 157 36.98 -1.78 6.14
N GLN A 158 38.04 -0.98 5.90
CA GLN A 158 37.94 0.48 5.95
C GLN A 158 37.04 1.00 4.82
N TYR A 159 37.26 0.49 3.60
CA TYR A 159 36.44 0.75 2.43
C TYR A 159 34.99 0.35 2.69
N CYS A 160 34.76 -0.91 3.10
CA CYS A 160 33.43 -1.45 3.41
C CYS A 160 32.68 -0.56 4.42
N ALA A 161 33.34 -0.18 5.52
CA ALA A 161 32.77 0.70 6.53
C ALA A 161 32.44 2.10 5.96
N SER A 162 33.34 2.69 5.17
CA SER A 162 33.11 4.00 4.54
C SER A 162 31.92 3.95 3.57
N LYS A 163 31.78 2.90 2.76
CA LYS A 163 30.68 2.77 1.79
C LYS A 163 29.33 2.47 2.47
N HIS A 164 29.31 1.73 3.58
CA HIS A 164 28.12 1.60 4.43
C HIS A 164 27.71 2.95 5.03
N ALA A 165 28.68 3.76 5.49
CA ALA A 165 28.42 5.09 6.03
C ALA A 165 27.80 6.02 4.97
N LEU A 166 28.25 5.95 3.71
CA LEU A 166 27.64 6.69 2.60
C LEU A 166 26.17 6.32 2.37
N ILE A 167 25.82 5.04 2.44
CA ILE A 167 24.43 4.59 2.33
C ILE A 167 23.57 5.16 3.48
N GLY A 168 24.08 5.10 4.71
CA GLY A 168 23.42 5.70 5.87
C GLY A 168 23.22 7.21 5.70
N LEU A 169 24.26 7.90 5.22
CA LEU A 169 24.25 9.33 4.97
C LEU A 169 23.23 9.73 3.89
N VAL A 170 23.23 9.05 2.74
CA VAL A 170 22.28 9.31 1.63
C VAL A 170 20.84 9.09 2.10
N ARG A 171 20.57 7.99 2.80
CA ARG A 171 19.23 7.71 3.34
C ARG A 171 18.80 8.81 4.33
N ALA A 172 19.69 9.22 5.22
CA ALA A 172 19.40 10.27 6.20
C ALA A 172 19.13 11.64 5.55
N LEU A 173 19.91 12.01 4.53
CA LEU A 173 19.77 13.30 3.84
C LEU A 173 18.59 13.34 2.87
N GLY A 174 18.27 12.20 2.23
CA GLY A 174 17.19 12.10 1.24
C GLY A 174 15.79 11.88 1.82
N MET A 175 15.67 11.26 3.01
CA MET A 175 14.37 11.04 3.69
C MET A 175 13.90 12.23 4.53
N ASN A 176 14.73 13.25 4.72
CA ASN A 176 14.46 14.38 5.62
C ASN A 176 13.87 15.58 4.85
N ALA A 177 12.68 16.06 5.23
CA ALA A 177 12.11 17.30 4.65
C ALA A 177 12.91 18.57 4.98
N ASN A 178 13.74 18.54 6.03
CA ASN A 178 14.73 19.58 6.34
C ASN A 178 16.12 19.26 5.75
N GLY A 179 16.23 18.22 4.93
CA GLY A 179 17.45 17.78 4.26
C GLY A 179 17.52 18.31 2.82
N ALA A 180 17.91 17.44 1.87
CA ALA A 180 18.12 17.85 0.48
C ALA A 180 16.86 18.47 -0.17
N SER A 181 15.67 17.93 0.15
CA SER A 181 14.39 18.41 -0.40
C SER A 181 14.04 19.84 0.01
N ALA A 182 14.54 20.35 1.13
CA ALA A 182 14.31 21.73 1.58
C ALA A 182 14.91 22.77 0.60
N CYS A 183 15.92 22.36 -0.16
CA CYS A 183 16.64 23.19 -1.11
C CYS A 183 16.43 22.74 -2.56
N ASN A 184 15.33 22.02 -2.82
CA ASN A 184 15.02 21.40 -4.12
C ASN A 184 16.15 20.52 -4.67
N ILE A 185 16.82 19.75 -3.81
CA ILE A 185 17.89 18.83 -4.20
C ILE A 185 17.45 17.39 -3.97
N THR A 186 17.79 16.52 -4.90
CA THR A 186 17.69 15.06 -4.70
C THR A 186 19.08 14.48 -4.45
N ILE A 187 19.18 13.50 -3.57
CA ILE A 187 20.45 12.80 -3.29
C ILE A 187 20.22 11.29 -3.26
N ASN A 188 20.99 10.54 -4.05
CA ASN A 188 20.89 9.09 -4.13
C ASN A 188 22.27 8.43 -4.14
N ALA A 189 22.31 7.10 -3.97
CA ALA A 189 23.53 6.31 -4.01
C ALA A 189 23.49 5.26 -5.13
N VAL A 190 24.56 5.19 -5.90
CA VAL A 190 24.85 4.06 -6.79
C VAL A 190 25.87 3.14 -6.12
N CYS A 191 25.62 1.83 -6.18
CA CYS A 191 26.46 0.79 -5.62
C CYS A 191 26.98 -0.12 -6.75
N PRO A 192 28.14 0.20 -7.37
CA PRO A 192 28.75 -0.73 -8.32
C PRO A 192 29.14 -2.05 -7.63
N ALA A 193 28.79 -3.17 -8.25
CA ALA A 193 29.36 -4.48 -7.93
C ALA A 193 30.77 -4.63 -8.56
N LEU A 194 31.25 -5.86 -8.77
CA LEU A 194 32.57 -6.10 -9.36
C LEU A 194 32.65 -5.45 -10.75
N LEU A 195 33.56 -4.50 -10.92
CA LEU A 195 33.72 -3.69 -12.13
C LEU A 195 35.20 -3.49 -12.40
N GLU A 196 35.61 -3.65 -13.65
CA GLU A 196 36.98 -3.36 -14.08
C GLU A 196 37.25 -1.85 -13.99
N THR A 197 38.06 -1.46 -13.00
CA THR A 197 38.46 -0.08 -12.73
C THR A 197 39.88 -0.08 -12.15
N ALA A 198 40.53 1.09 -12.14
CA ALA A 198 41.85 1.24 -11.51
C ALA A 198 41.88 0.93 -9.99
N LEU A 199 40.71 0.79 -9.36
CA LEU A 199 40.58 0.41 -7.95
C LEU A 199 40.76 -1.10 -7.74
N VAL A 200 40.50 -1.92 -8.77
CA VAL A 200 40.60 -3.38 -8.68
C VAL A 200 41.84 -3.81 -9.47
N PRO A 201 42.81 -4.52 -8.85
CA PRO A 201 43.97 -5.02 -9.57
C PRO A 201 43.57 -5.93 -10.73
N PRO A 202 44.21 -5.83 -11.92
CA PRO A 202 43.88 -6.68 -13.07
C PRO A 202 43.99 -8.18 -12.77
N GLU A 203 44.90 -8.58 -11.87
CA GLU A 203 45.07 -9.97 -11.44
C GLU A 203 43.82 -10.48 -10.73
N VAL A 204 43.16 -9.64 -9.92
CA VAL A 204 41.91 -9.99 -9.23
C VAL A 204 40.78 -10.13 -10.23
N ILE A 205 40.66 -9.24 -11.22
CA ILE A 205 39.63 -9.35 -12.27
C ILE A 205 39.81 -10.64 -13.09
N ALA A 206 41.06 -11.04 -13.38
CA ALA A 206 41.36 -12.24 -14.15
C ALA A 206 40.98 -13.56 -13.43
N GLU A 207 40.78 -13.54 -12.11
CA GLU A 207 40.29 -14.70 -11.34
C GLU A 207 38.78 -14.93 -11.50
N TYR A 208 38.04 -13.95 -12.03
CA TYR A 208 36.59 -14.03 -12.24
C TYR A 208 36.26 -14.21 -13.72
N GLY A 209 35.20 -14.96 -14.02
CA GLY A 209 34.68 -15.08 -15.39
C GLY A 209 34.05 -13.77 -15.88
N GLU A 210 33.99 -13.55 -17.20
CA GLU A 210 33.34 -12.37 -17.79
C GLU A 210 31.89 -12.22 -17.33
N GLU A 211 31.21 -13.35 -17.07
CA GLU A 211 29.85 -13.41 -16.56
C GLU A 211 29.68 -12.93 -15.10
N GLN A 212 30.78 -12.71 -14.39
CA GLN A 212 30.81 -12.23 -13.01
C GLN A 212 31.19 -10.75 -12.91
N VAL A 213 31.62 -10.13 -14.01
CA VAL A 213 32.00 -8.72 -14.07
C VAL A 213 30.82 -7.89 -14.55
N THR A 214 30.52 -6.82 -13.82
CA THR A 214 29.46 -5.87 -14.15
C THR A 214 29.89 -5.00 -15.32
N PRO A 215 29.13 -4.90 -16.41
CA PRO A 215 29.42 -3.97 -17.49
C PRO A 215 29.29 -2.51 -17.04
N MET A 216 30.19 -1.64 -17.51
CA MET A 216 30.15 -0.20 -17.22
C MET A 216 28.82 0.45 -17.61
N ASP A 217 28.19 -0.02 -18.69
CA ASP A 217 26.87 0.45 -19.14
C ASP A 217 25.78 0.25 -18.07
N THR A 218 25.84 -0.83 -17.29
CA THR A 218 24.91 -1.04 -16.17
C THR A 218 25.04 0.08 -15.13
N ILE A 219 26.27 0.51 -14.84
CA ILE A 219 26.51 1.62 -13.90
C ILE A 219 26.02 2.94 -14.48
N MET A 220 26.19 3.19 -15.79
CA MET A 220 25.64 4.37 -16.45
C MET A 220 24.12 4.39 -16.40
N ARG A 221 23.46 3.24 -16.59
CA ARG A 221 22.00 3.10 -16.39
C ARG A 221 21.58 3.40 -14.96
N CYS A 222 22.36 3.02 -13.95
CA CYS A 222 22.09 3.42 -12.56
C CYS A 222 22.11 4.95 -12.39
N PHE A 223 23.13 5.63 -12.92
CA PHE A 223 23.19 7.10 -12.86
C PHE A 223 22.01 7.75 -13.60
N GLU A 224 21.64 7.22 -14.77
CA GLU A 224 20.47 7.67 -15.52
C GLU A 224 19.17 7.49 -14.70
N GLU A 225 18.92 6.33 -14.09
CA GLU A 225 17.69 6.09 -13.31
C GLU A 225 17.65 6.91 -12.00
N LEU A 226 18.80 7.13 -11.35
CA LEU A 226 18.87 7.92 -10.13
C LEU A 226 18.69 9.42 -10.35
N ALA A 227 19.15 9.93 -11.49
CA ALA A 227 19.19 11.37 -11.77
C ALA A 227 18.37 11.81 -12.99
N LEU A 228 17.75 10.89 -13.74
CA LEU A 228 16.98 11.16 -14.95
C LEU A 228 17.74 12.06 -15.93
N LEU A 229 19.03 11.77 -16.18
CA LEU A 229 19.95 12.71 -16.87
C LEU A 229 19.50 13.01 -18.29
N SER A 230 18.88 12.06 -19.00
CA SER A 230 18.31 12.27 -20.34
C SER A 230 17.15 13.27 -20.36
N GLN A 231 16.40 13.37 -19.26
CA GLN A 231 15.21 14.23 -19.12
C GLN A 231 15.54 15.62 -18.57
N SER A 232 16.81 15.93 -18.40
CA SER A 232 17.23 17.13 -17.69
C SER A 232 16.86 18.46 -18.38
N THR A 233 16.27 18.44 -19.58
CA THR A 233 15.82 19.65 -20.31
C THR A 233 14.43 20.07 -19.85
N GLU A 234 13.71 19.18 -19.18
CA GLU A 234 12.35 19.40 -18.72
C GLU A 234 12.34 20.32 -17.50
N ALA A 235 11.37 21.23 -17.44
CA ALA A 235 11.33 22.32 -16.46
C ALA A 235 11.09 21.83 -15.00
N ASP A 236 10.57 20.61 -14.83
CA ASP A 236 10.31 19.96 -13.55
C ASP A 236 11.28 18.81 -13.23
N TRP A 237 12.32 18.60 -14.04
CA TRP A 237 13.29 17.48 -13.91
C TRP A 237 13.81 17.28 -12.48
N VAL A 238 14.17 18.38 -11.81
CA VAL A 238 14.70 18.34 -10.44
C VAL A 238 13.69 17.74 -9.45
N ASN A 239 12.40 18.04 -9.63
CA ASN A 239 11.30 17.63 -8.76
C ASN A 239 10.85 16.17 -8.99
N ARG A 240 11.36 15.52 -10.04
CA ARG A 240 11.01 14.14 -10.39
C ARG A 240 12.10 13.15 -9.96
N GLY A 241 11.73 11.89 -9.86
CA GLY A 241 12.63 10.80 -9.52
C GLY A 241 12.77 10.58 -8.02
N TYR A 242 13.90 10.01 -7.63
CA TYR A 242 14.13 9.48 -6.30
C TYR A 242 14.91 10.44 -5.41
N SER A 243 14.75 10.31 -4.08
CA SER A 243 15.65 10.89 -3.09
C SER A 243 15.82 9.90 -1.94
N GLY A 244 17.05 9.75 -1.45
CA GLY A 244 17.41 8.80 -0.40
C GLY A 244 17.43 7.35 -0.85
N ARG A 245 17.42 7.07 -2.16
CA ARG A 245 17.41 5.71 -2.71
C ARG A 245 18.81 5.20 -3.00
N VAL A 246 18.93 3.88 -3.02
CA VAL A 246 20.16 3.13 -3.21
C VAL A 246 19.90 2.07 -4.27
N VAL A 247 20.69 2.08 -5.34
CA VAL A 247 20.63 1.06 -6.40
C VAL A 247 21.99 0.42 -6.60
N GLU A 248 22.02 -0.90 -6.61
CA GLU A 248 23.17 -1.73 -6.94
C GLU A 248 23.14 -2.05 -8.43
N GLY A 249 24.24 -1.74 -9.12
CA GLY A 249 24.46 -2.23 -10.48
C GLY A 249 25.28 -3.51 -10.39
N ASN A 250 24.64 -4.65 -10.67
CA ASN A 250 25.26 -5.97 -10.56
C ASN A 250 24.98 -6.77 -11.83
N LEU A 251 26.03 -7.13 -12.55
CA LEU A 251 25.93 -7.72 -13.89
C LEU A 251 25.05 -6.85 -14.79
N LYS A 252 23.94 -7.38 -15.30
CA LYS A 252 23.01 -6.65 -16.17
C LYS A 252 21.84 -6.01 -15.40
N ASP A 253 21.77 -6.23 -14.09
CA ASP A 253 20.62 -5.90 -13.27
C ASP A 253 20.84 -4.63 -12.44
N LEU A 254 19.73 -3.92 -12.20
CA LEU A 254 19.62 -2.79 -11.28
C LEU A 254 18.81 -3.26 -10.07
N ILE A 255 19.49 -3.49 -8.96
CA ILE A 255 18.89 -4.04 -7.74
C ILE A 255 18.67 -2.91 -6.73
N TRP A 256 17.42 -2.66 -6.37
CA TRP A 256 17.08 -1.59 -5.42
C TRP A 256 17.14 -2.08 -3.98
N HIS A 257 17.78 -1.29 -3.11
CA HIS A 257 18.01 -1.65 -1.71
C HIS A 257 17.25 -0.74 -0.74
N ASP A 258 16.07 -1.22 -0.31
CA ASP A 258 15.27 -0.56 0.70
C ASP A 258 15.92 -0.61 2.10
N PRO A 259 15.62 0.38 2.99
CA PRO A 259 16.10 0.33 4.36
C PRO A 259 15.48 -0.86 5.13
N PRO A 260 16.19 -1.43 6.12
CA PRO A 260 15.63 -2.49 6.96
C PRO A 260 14.34 -2.05 7.64
N ALA A 261 13.32 -2.91 7.64
CA ALA A 261 12.05 -2.63 8.31
C ALA A 261 12.27 -2.46 9.82
N ARG A 262 11.78 -1.36 10.40
CA ARG A 262 11.77 -1.19 11.87
C ARG A 262 10.63 -2.02 12.47
N PRO A 263 10.88 -2.81 13.54
CA PRO A 263 9.81 -3.47 14.27
C PRO A 263 8.80 -2.45 14.79
N ALA A 264 7.50 -2.73 14.63
CA ALA A 264 6.41 -1.81 14.99
C ALA A 264 6.43 -1.33 16.46
N GLN A 265 7.12 -2.05 17.36
CA GLN A 265 7.25 -1.72 18.78
C GLN A 265 8.40 -0.76 19.12
N SER A 266 9.37 -0.53 18.23
CA SER A 266 10.57 0.29 18.52
C SER A 266 10.51 1.71 17.95
N SER A 267 9.36 2.15 17.44
CA SER A 267 9.14 3.52 16.95
C SER A 267 9.15 4.58 18.06
N SER A 268 9.27 4.17 19.33
CA SER A 268 9.17 5.04 20.52
C SER A 268 10.50 5.50 21.13
N LEU A 269 11.66 5.00 20.69
CA LEU A 269 12.93 5.20 21.42
C LEU A 269 13.93 6.18 20.79
N LEU A 270 13.62 6.76 19.64
CA LEU A 270 14.30 7.96 19.16
C LEU A 270 13.21 8.97 18.86
N PRO A 271 13.25 10.21 19.39
CA PRO A 271 12.41 11.25 18.83
C PRO A 271 12.91 11.40 17.39
N ALA A 272 12.15 10.84 16.44
CA ALA A 272 12.28 11.22 15.05
C ALA A 272 12.28 12.74 15.08
N ALA A 273 13.33 13.38 14.56
CA ALA A 273 13.36 14.82 14.39
C ALA A 273 12.05 15.16 13.68
N ARG A 274 11.11 15.75 14.44
CA ARG A 274 9.76 16.03 13.97
C ARG A 274 9.94 16.90 12.74
N MET A 275 9.68 16.33 11.55
CA MET A 275 9.12 17.14 10.49
C MET A 275 7.91 17.85 11.11
N PRO A 276 7.60 19.10 10.74
CA PRO A 276 6.27 19.58 11.05
C PRO A 276 5.32 18.50 10.52
N ASP A 277 4.59 17.83 11.42
CA ASP A 277 3.63 16.81 11.04
C ASP A 277 2.71 17.54 10.07
N THR A 278 2.78 17.24 8.78
CA THR A 278 1.93 17.87 7.77
C THR A 278 0.90 16.87 7.28
N LEU A 279 -0.33 17.31 7.13
CA LEU A 279 -1.42 16.50 6.62
C LEU A 279 -1.14 16.12 5.17
N ALA A 280 -0.94 14.84 4.91
CA ALA A 280 -1.06 14.28 3.57
C ALA A 280 -2.54 14.02 3.26
N ILE A 281 -2.94 14.29 2.02
CA ILE A 281 -4.27 13.96 1.52
C ILE A 281 -4.10 12.92 0.42
N ARG A 282 -4.52 11.69 0.71
CA ARG A 282 -4.63 10.62 -0.27
C ARG A 282 -6.02 10.67 -0.91
N ASN A 283 -6.08 10.77 -2.22
CA ASN A 283 -7.32 10.68 -2.95
C ASN A 283 -7.40 9.30 -3.60
N ALA A 284 -8.26 8.44 -3.08
CA ALA A 284 -8.57 7.11 -3.61
C ALA A 284 -9.86 7.12 -4.45
N SER A 285 -10.27 8.30 -4.93
CA SER A 285 -11.41 8.50 -5.82
C SER A 285 -10.95 8.90 -7.23
N PRO A 286 -11.81 8.75 -8.25
CA PRO A 286 -11.49 9.18 -9.62
C PRO A 286 -11.65 10.70 -9.80
N ARG A 287 -12.15 11.41 -8.78
CA ARG A 287 -12.44 12.84 -8.86
C ARG A 287 -11.20 13.64 -8.55
N GLU A 288 -10.84 14.53 -9.47
CA GLU A 288 -9.85 15.54 -9.19
C GLU A 288 -10.46 16.63 -8.30
N LEU A 289 -9.76 16.97 -7.22
CA LEU A 289 -10.20 17.95 -6.25
C LEU A 289 -9.14 19.03 -6.09
N THR A 290 -9.55 20.24 -5.78
CA THR A 290 -8.67 21.34 -5.38
C THR A 290 -9.05 21.76 -3.97
N LEU A 291 -8.16 21.60 -3.00
CA LEU A 291 -8.36 22.19 -1.68
C LEU A 291 -8.22 23.71 -1.81
N THR A 292 -9.28 24.43 -1.46
CA THR A 292 -9.37 25.89 -1.63
C THR A 292 -9.39 26.67 -0.33
N VAL A 293 -9.96 26.10 0.74
CA VAL A 293 -10.11 26.81 2.01
C VAL A 293 -9.88 25.88 3.19
N ILE A 294 -9.23 26.42 4.22
CA ILE A 294 -9.04 25.80 5.53
C ILE A 294 -9.64 26.74 6.58
N GLU A 295 -10.62 26.26 7.33
CA GLU A 295 -11.20 27.00 8.46
C GLU A 295 -10.78 26.36 9.78
N TYR A 296 -10.21 27.15 10.69
CA TYR A 296 -9.85 26.70 12.03
C TYR A 296 -11.06 26.84 12.95
N LEU A 297 -11.64 25.70 13.35
CA LEU A 297 -12.85 25.66 14.16
C LEU A 297 -12.51 25.70 15.67
N PRO A 298 -13.21 26.53 16.46
CA PRO A 298 -13.04 26.53 17.91
C PRO A 298 -13.53 25.20 18.51
N LEU A 299 -12.82 24.71 19.51
CA LEU A 299 -13.24 23.54 20.27
C LEU A 299 -14.64 23.75 20.89
N PRO A 300 -15.53 22.75 20.86
CA PRO A 300 -16.77 22.83 21.60
C PRO A 300 -16.45 23.05 23.09
N SER A 301 -16.97 24.13 23.67
CA SER A 301 -16.80 24.41 25.09
C SER A 301 -17.34 23.21 25.89
N LYS A 302 -16.54 22.70 26.84
CA LYS A 302 -17.02 21.71 27.81
C LYS A 302 -18.24 22.36 28.48
N ARG A 303 -19.44 21.85 28.21
CA ARG A 303 -20.62 22.23 28.99
C ARG A 303 -20.28 22.04 30.46
N SER A 304 -20.28 23.15 31.19
CA SER A 304 -20.36 23.17 32.64
C SER A 304 -21.44 22.18 33.05
N LYS A 305 -21.08 21.19 33.87
CA LYS A 305 -22.06 20.37 34.58
C LYS A 305 -22.82 21.33 35.51
N SER A 306 -23.92 21.88 35.04
CA SER A 306 -24.90 22.51 35.91
C SER A 306 -25.39 21.43 36.88
N ARG A 307 -25.01 21.57 38.15
CA ARG A 307 -25.71 20.94 39.26
C ARG A 307 -27.18 21.34 39.16
N ASN A 308 -28.03 20.44 38.71
CA ASN A 308 -29.37 20.28 39.22
C ASN A 308 -29.65 18.78 39.22
N ALA A 309 -29.54 18.21 40.41
CA ALA A 309 -30.07 16.92 40.72
C ALA A 309 -31.59 17.00 40.59
N LEU A 310 -32.18 16.10 39.80
CA LEU A 310 -33.47 15.51 40.12
C LEU A 310 -33.41 14.05 39.67
N VAL A 311 -33.73 13.23 40.66
CA VAL A 311 -33.65 11.78 40.75
C VAL A 311 -34.54 11.13 39.69
N ASP A 312 -34.05 10.06 39.05
CA ASP A 312 -34.86 8.85 38.99
C ASP A 312 -33.99 7.59 38.90
N LEU A 313 -34.15 6.73 39.90
CA LEU A 313 -33.58 5.39 39.95
C LEU A 313 -34.44 4.49 39.06
N ASP A 314 -33.81 3.64 38.25
CA ASP A 314 -34.03 2.21 38.45
C ASP A 314 -33.04 1.32 37.69
N ARG A 315 -32.40 0.46 38.49
CA ARG A 315 -31.73 -0.77 38.06
C ARG A 315 -32.82 -1.83 37.91
N VAL A 316 -32.89 -2.52 36.78
CA VAL A 316 -33.54 -3.84 36.73
C VAL A 316 -32.67 -4.84 35.97
N LYS A 317 -32.39 -5.96 36.67
CA LYS A 317 -31.75 -7.20 36.22
C LYS A 317 -32.81 -8.13 35.55
N PRO A 318 -32.41 -9.23 34.87
CA PRO A 318 -33.23 -9.89 33.86
C PRO A 318 -34.26 -10.87 34.44
N GLY A 319 -35.39 -11.04 33.75
CA GLY A 319 -36.44 -12.00 34.07
C GLY A 319 -37.25 -12.42 32.83
N VAL A 320 -37.70 -13.68 32.86
CA VAL A 320 -38.24 -14.52 31.78
C VAL A 320 -39.76 -14.37 31.64
N CYS A 321 -40.30 -14.37 30.41
CA CYS A 321 -41.46 -15.15 29.91
C CYS A 321 -42.05 -14.56 28.61
N GLY A 322 -42.56 -15.45 27.75
CA GLY A 322 -42.85 -15.21 26.33
C GLY A 322 -44.18 -14.54 25.97
N GLY A 323 -44.36 -14.39 24.66
CA GLY A 323 -45.55 -13.84 24.00
C GLY A 323 -45.21 -13.47 22.56
N THR A 324 -46.09 -13.87 21.65
CA THR A 324 -45.94 -14.00 20.19
C THR A 324 -46.19 -12.71 19.39
N ASN A 325 -45.82 -12.79 18.10
CA ASN A 325 -46.25 -12.00 16.92
C ASN A 325 -45.47 -10.73 16.54
N ASP A 326 -44.84 -10.88 15.36
CA ASP A 326 -44.87 -10.04 14.16
C ASP A 326 -44.65 -8.54 14.24
N GLY A 327 -43.70 -8.14 13.38
CA GLY A 327 -43.84 -6.97 12.52
C GLY A 327 -43.68 -5.64 13.20
N ASP A 328 -42.43 -5.19 13.35
CA ASP A 328 -42.15 -3.76 13.17
C ASP A 328 -40.68 -3.52 12.79
N ILE A 329 -40.53 -2.96 11.59
CA ILE A 329 -39.28 -2.55 10.97
C ILE A 329 -38.83 -1.28 11.68
N ASN A 330 -37.91 -1.40 12.63
CA ASN A 330 -37.23 -0.24 13.19
C ASN A 330 -36.18 0.27 12.20
N VAL A 331 -36.63 1.14 11.29
CA VAL A 331 -35.75 2.04 10.52
C VAL A 331 -35.07 2.98 11.52
N VAL A 332 -33.83 2.65 11.89
CA VAL A 332 -32.99 3.54 12.70
C VAL A 332 -32.61 4.74 11.83
N LYS A 333 -33.36 5.84 11.96
CA LYS A 333 -32.98 7.13 11.38
C LYS A 333 -31.63 7.56 11.94
N ARG A 334 -30.62 7.57 11.07
CA ARG A 334 -29.29 8.15 11.30
C ARG A 334 -29.47 9.55 11.88
N LYS A 335 -28.98 9.80 13.11
CA LYS A 335 -28.98 11.16 13.69
C LYS A 335 -28.04 12.01 12.86
N THR A 336 -28.60 12.80 11.95
CA THR A 336 -27.90 13.90 11.30
C THR A 336 -27.54 14.92 12.38
N SER A 337 -26.26 15.25 12.48
CA SER A 337 -25.80 16.36 13.30
C SER A 337 -26.41 17.65 12.77
N ARG A 338 -27.30 18.28 13.55
CA ARG A 338 -27.79 19.63 13.25
C ARG A 338 -26.60 20.62 13.24
N PRO A 339 -26.62 21.66 12.37
CA PRO A 339 -25.62 22.71 12.42
C PRO A 339 -25.73 23.44 13.77
N VAL A 340 -24.63 23.52 14.50
CA VAL A 340 -24.56 24.24 15.76
C VAL A 340 -24.28 25.70 15.44
N ASN A 341 -25.22 26.59 15.74
CA ASN A 341 -24.96 28.02 15.76
C ASN A 341 -24.02 28.34 16.92
N HIS A 342 -22.79 28.75 16.61
CA HIS A 342 -21.81 29.18 17.59
C HIS A 342 -21.70 30.71 17.59
N VAL A 343 -22.09 31.33 18.72
CA VAL A 343 -21.70 32.69 19.09
C VAL A 343 -20.36 32.60 19.81
N GLY A 344 -19.28 33.13 19.21
CA GLY A 344 -17.99 33.34 19.89
C GLY A 344 -16.75 33.03 19.03
N ARG A 345 -16.12 34.11 18.52
CA ARG A 345 -14.93 34.21 17.64
C ARG A 345 -15.09 33.60 16.23
N SER A 346 -14.92 34.44 15.22
CA SER A 346 -14.92 34.04 13.81
C SER A 346 -13.80 33.02 13.54
N PRO A 347 -14.07 31.95 12.76
CA PRO A 347 -13.02 31.02 12.34
C PRO A 347 -11.92 31.78 11.60
N VAL A 348 -10.66 31.43 11.87
CA VAL A 348 -9.55 31.91 11.05
C VAL A 348 -9.63 31.13 9.73
N THR A 349 -9.82 31.83 8.62
CA THR A 349 -9.93 31.23 7.29
C THR A 349 -8.63 31.48 6.53
N ARG A 350 -8.07 30.41 5.95
CA ARG A 350 -6.91 30.49 5.05
C ARG A 350 -7.30 29.96 3.68
N ASN A 351 -7.19 30.80 2.66
CA ASN A 351 -7.32 30.37 1.27
C ASN A 351 -6.02 29.68 0.83
N VAL A 352 -6.17 28.53 0.18
CA VAL A 352 -5.10 27.72 -0.39
C VAL A 352 -5.50 27.30 -1.81
N SER A 353 -4.56 26.77 -2.58
CA SER A 353 -4.87 26.13 -3.85
C SER A 353 -3.95 24.93 -3.98
N ILE A 354 -4.45 23.77 -3.59
CA ILE A 354 -3.69 22.51 -3.59
C ILE A 354 -4.47 21.52 -4.42
N GLN A 355 -3.89 21.13 -5.55
CA GLN A 355 -4.45 20.10 -6.42
C GLN A 355 -4.30 18.74 -5.75
N ILE A 356 -5.40 18.01 -5.65
CA ILE A 356 -5.50 16.69 -5.05
C ILE A 356 -5.85 15.72 -6.18
N ARG A 357 -4.81 15.18 -6.81
CA ARG A 357 -4.98 14.33 -8.00
C ARG A 357 -5.67 12.99 -7.68
N PRO A 358 -6.50 12.45 -8.60
CA PRO A 358 -7.09 11.12 -8.46
C PRO A 358 -6.03 10.04 -8.23
N PHE A 359 -6.35 9.08 -7.36
CA PHE A 359 -5.50 7.93 -7.03
C PHE A 359 -4.06 8.26 -6.60
N ASP A 360 -3.83 9.45 -6.04
CA ASP A 360 -2.51 9.94 -5.63
C ASP A 360 -2.47 10.39 -4.16
N ILE A 361 -1.25 10.49 -3.61
CA ILE A 361 -0.98 11.11 -2.31
C ILE A 361 -0.40 12.51 -2.53
N ASN A 362 -1.11 13.50 -2.01
CA ASN A 362 -0.77 14.91 -2.15
C ASN A 362 -0.29 15.43 -0.79
N GLN A 363 0.97 15.86 -0.72
CA GLN A 363 1.51 16.50 0.47
C GLN A 363 0.97 17.93 0.57
N THR A 364 0.55 18.33 1.77
CA THR A 364 0.02 19.68 2.01
C THR A 364 0.90 20.42 3.02
N PRO A 365 0.93 21.76 3.01
CA PRO A 365 1.62 22.56 4.03
C PRO A 365 0.78 22.72 5.32
N ILE A 366 -0.31 21.95 5.47
CA ILE A 366 -1.22 22.01 6.62
C ILE A 366 -0.64 21.17 7.73
N HIS A 367 -0.59 21.66 8.95
CA HIS A 367 -0.14 20.84 10.07
C HIS A 367 -1.14 19.71 10.38
N ALA A 368 -0.60 18.52 10.65
CA ALA A 368 -1.34 17.37 11.13
C ALA A 368 -2.01 17.74 12.44
N ILE A 369 -3.28 17.39 12.53
CA ILE A 369 -4.14 17.86 13.60
C ILE A 369 -4.11 16.84 14.73
N GLY A 370 -3.62 17.25 15.90
CA GLY A 370 -3.61 16.44 17.11
C GLY A 370 -4.96 16.40 17.83
N SER A 371 -5.03 15.69 18.96
CA SER A 371 -6.22 15.66 19.81
C SER A 371 -6.46 17.04 20.44
N GLY A 372 -7.44 17.80 19.94
CA GLY A 372 -7.80 19.11 20.50
C GLY A 372 -7.95 20.25 19.47
N GLU A 373 -7.79 19.98 18.18
CA GLU A 373 -8.00 20.97 17.12
C GLU A 373 -9.01 20.42 16.11
N ARG A 374 -9.78 21.29 15.45
CA ARG A 374 -10.67 20.91 14.34
C ARG A 374 -10.46 21.86 13.18
N LEU A 375 -10.26 21.31 11.99
CA LEU A 375 -10.27 22.06 10.74
C LEU A 375 -11.49 21.68 9.92
N ARG A 376 -12.06 22.64 9.21
CA ARG A 376 -12.90 22.36 8.05
C ARG A 376 -12.08 22.56 6.79
N LEU A 377 -11.95 21.51 6.01
CA LEU A 377 -11.34 21.54 4.70
C LEU A 377 -12.42 21.70 3.64
N ILE A 378 -12.23 22.64 2.71
CA ILE A 378 -13.15 22.90 1.60
C ILE A 378 -12.43 22.62 0.28
N PHE A 379 -13.03 21.75 -0.52
CA PHE A 379 -12.54 21.30 -1.81
C PHE A 379 -13.50 21.72 -2.93
N LEU A 380 -12.95 21.99 -4.11
CA LEU A 380 -13.70 22.17 -5.35
C LEU A 380 -13.34 21.07 -6.34
N ASP A 381 -14.32 20.55 -7.08
CA ASP A 381 -14.05 19.75 -8.28
C ASP A 381 -13.91 20.63 -9.54
N ALA A 382 -13.68 20.00 -10.69
CA ALA A 382 -13.56 20.68 -11.99
C ALA A 382 -14.87 21.38 -12.43
N GLN A 383 -16.02 20.99 -11.87
CA GLN A 383 -17.33 21.59 -12.14
C GLN A 383 -17.66 22.71 -11.14
N HIS A 384 -16.71 23.10 -10.27
CA HIS A 384 -16.90 24.06 -9.19
C HIS A 384 -17.91 23.61 -8.12
N THR A 385 -18.18 22.31 -8.01
CA THR A 385 -18.94 21.73 -6.91
C THR A 385 -18.15 21.87 -5.61
N ASN A 386 -18.81 22.32 -4.55
CA ASN A 386 -18.16 22.56 -3.27
C ASN A 386 -18.34 21.37 -2.31
N TYR A 387 -17.23 20.84 -1.80
CA TYR A 387 -17.19 19.76 -0.83
C TYR A 387 -16.52 20.23 0.45
N SER A 388 -17.12 19.97 1.61
CA SER A 388 -16.47 20.27 2.90
C SER A 388 -16.43 19.07 3.84
N LEU A 389 -15.34 18.94 4.58
CA LEU A 389 -15.12 17.89 5.57
C LEU A 389 -14.45 18.47 6.81
N ASP A 390 -14.99 18.12 7.99
CA ASP A 390 -14.36 18.43 9.25
C ASP A 390 -13.37 17.33 9.63
N ILE A 391 -12.15 17.72 9.99
CA ILE A 391 -11.11 16.82 10.53
C ILE A 391 -10.64 17.29 11.92
N PRO A 392 -10.25 16.39 12.84
CA PRO A 392 -10.20 14.93 12.67
C PRO A 392 -11.60 14.33 12.50
N THR A 393 -11.72 13.31 11.64
CA THR A 393 -12.94 12.51 11.57
C THR A 393 -13.15 11.81 12.91
N ALA A 394 -14.40 11.48 13.29
CA ALA A 394 -14.62 10.74 14.52
C ALA A 394 -13.77 9.46 14.52
N SER A 395 -13.05 9.19 15.62
CA SER A 395 -11.93 8.25 15.65
C SER A 395 -12.22 6.93 14.95
N GLY A 396 -11.58 6.70 13.79
CA GLY A 396 -11.66 5.46 13.03
C GLY A 396 -12.93 5.25 12.22
N ARG A 397 -13.81 6.25 12.08
CA ARG A 397 -15.01 6.20 11.24
C ARG A 397 -14.86 7.02 9.97
N VAL A 398 -15.61 6.61 8.96
CA VAL A 398 -15.84 7.36 7.73
C VAL A 398 -16.81 8.52 8.02
N GLU A 399 -16.46 9.71 7.54
CA GLU A 399 -17.31 10.90 7.53
C GLU A 399 -17.63 11.28 6.09
N ARG A 400 -18.90 11.52 5.78
CA ARG A 400 -19.34 11.97 4.45
C ARG A 400 -19.03 13.46 4.30
N PHE A 401 -18.61 13.87 3.11
CA PHE A 401 -18.46 15.28 2.81
C PHE A 401 -19.84 15.97 2.78
N ILE A 402 -19.87 17.27 3.04
CA ILE A 402 -21.03 18.13 2.79
C ILE A 402 -20.85 18.73 1.41
N CYS A 403 -21.71 18.38 0.46
CA CYS A 403 -21.69 18.84 -0.93
C CYS A 403 -22.68 19.98 -1.12
N ASN A 404 -22.22 21.16 -1.56
CA ASN A 404 -23.03 22.37 -1.75
C ASN A 404 -23.92 22.73 -0.54
N GLY A 405 -23.44 22.46 0.68
CA GLY A 405 -24.19 22.69 1.92
C GLY A 405 -25.17 21.58 2.32
N HIS A 406 -25.27 20.50 1.53
CA HIS A 406 -26.12 19.34 1.80
C HIS A 406 -25.30 18.13 2.28
N ALA A 407 -25.85 17.36 3.21
CA ALA A 407 -25.19 16.19 3.81
C ALA A 407 -25.11 14.96 2.88
N GLN A 408 -25.61 15.06 1.65
CA GLN A 408 -25.54 14.00 0.65
C GLN A 408 -24.35 14.31 -0.26
N SER A 409 -23.29 13.49 -0.15
CA SER A 409 -22.10 13.62 -0.98
C SER A 409 -21.71 12.28 -1.57
N ASP A 410 -21.24 12.35 -2.80
CA ASP A 410 -20.60 11.29 -3.55
C ASP A 410 -19.13 11.08 -3.15
N LEU A 411 -18.67 11.71 -2.07
CA LEU A 411 -17.35 11.53 -1.47
C LEU A 411 -17.46 11.28 0.04
N PHE A 412 -16.50 10.52 0.56
CA PHE A 412 -16.31 10.31 1.98
C PHE A 412 -14.85 10.31 2.35
N GLY A 413 -14.55 10.69 3.59
CA GLY A 413 -13.20 10.81 4.10
C GLY A 413 -13.02 10.08 5.41
N THR A 414 -11.82 9.59 5.65
CA THR A 414 -11.43 9.07 6.96
C THR A 414 -9.99 9.43 7.29
N GLN A 415 -9.74 9.75 8.55
CA GLN A 415 -8.40 10.01 9.06
C GLN A 415 -7.90 8.78 9.83
N SER A 416 -7.00 8.01 9.20
CA SER A 416 -6.41 6.80 9.79
C SER A 416 -5.37 7.13 10.87
N LYS A 417 -4.67 8.25 10.69
CA LYS A 417 -3.66 8.83 11.59
C LYS A 417 -3.63 10.36 11.43
N PRO A 418 -3.12 11.12 12.42
CA PRO A 418 -3.21 12.59 12.46
C PRO A 418 -2.69 13.31 11.19
N ASP A 419 -1.73 12.70 10.51
CA ASP A 419 -1.04 13.23 9.33
C ASP A 419 -1.56 12.67 8.00
N LEU A 420 -2.66 11.90 7.97
CA LEU A 420 -3.21 11.34 6.73
C LEU A 420 -4.74 11.36 6.68
N LEU A 421 -5.28 12.19 5.78
CA LEU A 421 -6.67 12.11 5.33
C LEU A 421 -6.75 11.26 4.06
N VAL A 422 -7.68 10.32 4.00
CA VAL A 422 -7.96 9.54 2.79
C VAL A 422 -9.39 9.84 2.31
N ILE A 423 -9.54 10.12 1.02
CA ILE A 423 -10.82 10.44 0.36
C ILE A 423 -11.20 9.31 -0.58
N PHE A 424 -12.44 8.84 -0.51
CA PHE A 424 -13.01 7.79 -1.35
C PHE A 424 -14.27 8.31 -2.05
N ALA A 425 -14.65 7.67 -3.15
CA ALA A 425 -15.96 7.88 -3.77
C ALA A 425 -17.05 7.10 -3.03
N THR A 426 -18.19 7.75 -2.80
CA THR A 426 -19.41 7.06 -2.40
C THR A 426 -20.03 6.40 -3.63
N VAL A 427 -20.46 5.16 -3.47
CA VAL A 427 -21.10 4.34 -4.51
C VAL A 427 -22.44 3.83 -4.01
N ASP A 428 -23.38 3.57 -4.91
CA ASP A 428 -24.62 2.87 -4.54
C ASP A 428 -24.29 1.41 -4.23
N LEU A 429 -24.20 1.08 -2.94
CA LEU A 429 -23.84 -0.27 -2.49
C LEU A 429 -24.86 -1.34 -2.93
N ALA A 430 -26.11 -0.99 -3.20
CA ALA A 430 -27.09 -1.94 -3.67
C ALA A 430 -26.90 -2.29 -5.16
N SER A 431 -26.21 -1.45 -5.93
CA SER A 431 -26.09 -1.58 -7.40
C SER A 431 -24.68 -1.20 -7.91
N TRP A 432 -23.63 -1.51 -7.14
CA TRP A 432 -22.30 -0.99 -7.40
C TRP A 432 -21.62 -1.61 -8.63
N MET A 433 -21.95 -2.87 -8.96
CA MET A 433 -21.40 -3.54 -10.14
C MET A 433 -21.99 -3.01 -11.45
N GLN A 434 -23.17 -2.37 -11.42
CA GLN A 434 -23.87 -1.85 -12.60
C GLN A 434 -23.04 -0.90 -13.47
N ARG A 435 -22.11 -0.14 -12.89
CA ARG A 435 -21.28 0.84 -13.62
C ARG A 435 -20.07 0.26 -14.35
N HIS A 436 -19.68 -0.97 -14.02
CA HIS A 436 -18.56 -1.64 -14.67
C HIS A 436 -18.97 -2.18 -16.04
N ALA A 437 -18.03 -2.33 -16.97
CA ALA A 437 -18.30 -2.88 -18.30
C ALA A 437 -18.53 -4.41 -18.24
N ASP A 438 -19.30 -4.95 -19.18
CA ASP A 438 -19.67 -6.38 -19.21
C ASP A 438 -18.49 -7.34 -19.47
N ASP A 439 -17.44 -6.85 -20.12
CA ASP A 439 -16.19 -7.57 -20.35
C ASP A 439 -15.24 -7.54 -19.13
N THR A 440 -15.59 -6.81 -18.07
CA THR A 440 -14.80 -6.77 -16.82
C THR A 440 -14.64 -8.19 -16.25
N PRO A 441 -13.41 -8.71 -16.09
CA PRO A 441 -13.20 -9.99 -15.42
C PRO A 441 -13.62 -9.90 -13.96
N LEU A 442 -14.36 -10.88 -13.43
CA LEU A 442 -14.73 -10.87 -12.00
C LEU A 442 -13.50 -10.92 -11.08
N GLN A 443 -12.37 -11.45 -11.57
CA GLN A 443 -11.09 -11.48 -10.87
C GLN A 443 -10.50 -10.07 -10.64
N ALA A 444 -10.85 -9.09 -11.47
CA ALA A 444 -10.34 -7.72 -11.34
C ALA A 444 -11.02 -6.98 -10.18
N LEU A 445 -12.27 -7.35 -9.87
CA LEU A 445 -13.10 -6.67 -8.88
C LEU A 445 -12.62 -6.96 -7.45
N SER A 446 -12.68 -5.92 -6.62
CA SER A 446 -12.61 -6.01 -5.16
C SER A 446 -14.01 -6.27 -4.64
N ILE A 447 -14.29 -7.50 -4.22
CA ILE A 447 -15.63 -7.98 -3.89
C ILE A 447 -15.75 -8.18 -2.37
N PRO A 448 -16.64 -7.46 -1.68
CA PRO A 448 -16.95 -7.75 -0.28
C PRO A 448 -17.72 -9.08 -0.18
N GLY A 449 -17.27 -9.94 0.72
CA GLY A 449 -17.91 -11.21 1.04
C GLY A 449 -18.20 -11.37 2.53
N THR A 450 -19.07 -12.31 2.89
CA THR A 450 -19.33 -12.65 4.30
C THR A 450 -19.08 -14.12 4.57
N HIS A 451 -18.36 -14.42 5.66
CA HIS A 451 -18.06 -15.79 6.06
C HIS A 451 -19.26 -16.39 6.81
N ASN A 452 -19.62 -17.62 6.43
CA ASN A 452 -20.82 -18.31 6.89
C ASN A 452 -22.04 -17.36 6.98
N SER A 453 -22.45 -16.81 5.83
CA SER A 453 -23.33 -15.64 5.68
C SER A 453 -24.67 -15.74 6.42
N ALA A 454 -25.16 -16.96 6.64
CA ALA A 454 -26.41 -17.24 7.33
C ALA A 454 -26.34 -17.12 8.87
N THR A 455 -25.15 -16.98 9.45
CA THR A 455 -24.93 -16.99 10.91
C THR A 455 -25.21 -15.64 11.58
N TYR A 456 -26.31 -14.99 11.21
CA TYR A 456 -26.78 -13.74 11.83
C TYR A 456 -27.90 -13.95 12.84
N PHE A 457 -28.54 -15.12 12.84
CA PHE A 457 -29.53 -15.47 13.84
C PHE A 457 -28.90 -15.52 15.24
N ARG A 458 -29.77 -15.48 16.26
CA ARG A 458 -29.33 -15.64 17.65
C ARG A 458 -28.79 -17.06 17.85
N ALA A 459 -27.47 -17.18 17.97
CA ALA A 459 -26.72 -18.42 18.18
C ALA A 459 -25.74 -18.28 19.36
N LEU A 460 -24.96 -19.34 19.63
CA LEU A 460 -23.81 -19.24 20.52
C LEU A 460 -22.84 -18.18 19.98
N PRO A 461 -22.25 -17.31 20.83
CA PRO A 461 -21.33 -16.28 20.36
C PRO A 461 -20.11 -16.81 19.60
N SER A 462 -19.65 -18.03 19.93
CA SER A 462 -18.55 -18.72 19.23
C SER A 462 -18.90 -19.19 17.81
N VAL A 463 -20.19 -19.19 17.44
CA VAL A 463 -20.73 -19.70 16.18
C VAL A 463 -21.24 -18.56 15.28
N ARG A 464 -21.60 -17.43 15.88
CA ARG A 464 -22.22 -16.29 15.18
C ARG A 464 -21.16 -15.44 14.48
N CYS A 465 -21.09 -15.51 13.16
CA CYS A 465 -20.13 -14.75 12.36
C CYS A 465 -20.70 -13.43 11.81
N GLN A 466 -22.03 -13.30 11.73
CA GLN A 466 -22.67 -12.13 11.13
C GLN A 466 -23.56 -11.36 12.12
N ALA A 467 -23.54 -10.03 12.00
CA ALA A 467 -24.31 -9.14 12.85
C ALA A 467 -25.72 -8.84 12.30
N VAL A 468 -25.88 -8.92 10.98
CA VAL A 468 -27.01 -8.39 10.20
C VAL A 468 -27.57 -9.44 9.24
N SER A 469 -28.83 -9.26 8.83
CA SER A 469 -29.54 -10.21 7.95
C SER A 469 -28.90 -10.32 6.56
N LEU A 470 -29.19 -11.40 5.84
CA LEU A 470 -28.69 -11.59 4.47
C LEU A 470 -29.13 -10.46 3.53
N ARG A 471 -30.40 -10.03 3.59
CA ARG A 471 -30.91 -8.89 2.82
C ARG A 471 -30.11 -7.61 3.10
N GLU A 472 -29.80 -7.37 4.36
CA GLU A 472 -29.01 -6.20 4.76
C GLU A 472 -27.57 -6.29 4.27
N GLN A 473 -26.95 -7.47 4.26
CA GLN A 473 -25.63 -7.69 3.65
C GLN A 473 -25.64 -7.34 2.16
N LEU A 474 -26.63 -7.83 1.41
CA LEU A 474 -26.77 -7.57 -0.03
C LEU A 474 -26.99 -6.09 -0.33
N GLN A 475 -27.88 -5.43 0.43
CA GLN A 475 -28.17 -4.00 0.26
C GLN A 475 -26.96 -3.09 0.55
N HIS A 476 -25.95 -3.60 1.27
CA HIS A 476 -24.74 -2.85 1.60
C HIS A 476 -23.48 -3.37 0.90
N GLY A 477 -23.63 -4.00 -0.27
CA GLY A 477 -22.52 -4.22 -1.20
C GLY A 477 -21.86 -5.60 -1.15
N VAL A 478 -22.29 -6.49 -0.24
CA VAL A 478 -21.81 -7.88 -0.22
C VAL A 478 -22.28 -8.60 -1.49
N ARG A 479 -21.35 -9.23 -2.21
CA ARG A 479 -21.64 -10.01 -3.44
C ARG A 479 -21.01 -11.40 -3.44
N TRP A 480 -20.30 -11.76 -2.38
CA TRP A 480 -19.79 -13.12 -2.18
C TRP A 480 -20.36 -13.72 -0.89
N LEU A 481 -21.03 -14.86 -0.99
CA LEU A 481 -21.73 -15.49 0.13
C LEU A 481 -21.21 -16.90 0.40
N ASP A 482 -20.89 -17.22 1.65
CA ASP A 482 -20.48 -18.56 2.08
C ASP A 482 -21.63 -19.27 2.78
N PHE A 483 -22.20 -20.28 2.12
CA PHE A 483 -23.20 -21.16 2.72
C PHE A 483 -22.60 -22.54 3.02
N ARG A 484 -22.74 -22.94 4.27
CA ARG A 484 -22.39 -24.27 4.77
C ARG A 484 -23.68 -25.07 4.96
N LEU A 485 -23.83 -26.13 4.17
CA LEU A 485 -25.10 -26.84 4.00
C LEU A 485 -25.04 -28.26 4.53
N GLN A 486 -26.07 -28.64 5.29
CA GLN A 486 -26.34 -30.01 5.70
C GLN A 486 -27.50 -30.58 4.88
N VAL A 487 -27.33 -31.81 4.41
CA VAL A 487 -28.42 -32.63 3.85
C VAL A 487 -29.07 -33.37 5.02
N ASP A 488 -30.30 -32.98 5.37
CA ASP A 488 -30.96 -33.46 6.60
C ASP A 488 -31.50 -34.90 6.47
N HIS A 489 -32.12 -35.21 5.33
CA HIS A 489 -32.78 -36.49 5.05
C HIS A 489 -32.26 -37.11 3.75
N PRO A 490 -31.01 -37.62 3.70
CA PRO A 490 -30.41 -38.13 2.46
C PRO A 490 -31.25 -39.23 1.79
N GLU A 491 -31.99 -40.02 2.57
CA GLU A 491 -32.90 -41.06 2.08
C GLU A 491 -34.10 -40.53 1.28
N ARG A 492 -34.48 -39.26 1.46
CA ARG A 492 -35.60 -38.63 0.74
C ARG A 492 -35.09 -37.98 -0.55
N LEU A 493 -35.01 -38.76 -1.62
CA LEU A 493 -34.38 -38.34 -2.88
C LEU A 493 -35.07 -37.14 -3.56
N ASP A 494 -36.39 -36.98 -3.40
CA ASP A 494 -37.16 -35.90 -4.06
C ASP A 494 -37.29 -34.63 -3.20
N SER A 495 -36.63 -34.60 -2.03
CA SER A 495 -36.71 -33.46 -1.12
C SER A 495 -35.70 -32.37 -1.48
N ASP A 496 -36.12 -31.12 -1.38
CA ASP A 496 -35.22 -29.97 -1.56
C ASP A 496 -34.58 -29.49 -0.25
N GLN A 497 -34.83 -30.16 0.89
CA GLN A 497 -34.43 -29.67 2.20
C GLN A 497 -32.91 -29.68 2.39
N LEU A 498 -32.37 -28.48 2.58
CA LEU A 498 -30.99 -28.22 2.95
C LEU A 498 -30.98 -27.25 4.13
N SER A 499 -30.37 -27.64 5.24
CA SER A 499 -30.20 -26.76 6.41
C SER A 499 -28.87 -26.01 6.33
N VAL A 500 -28.87 -24.74 6.77
CA VAL A 500 -27.63 -24.00 7.00
C VAL A 500 -27.07 -24.32 8.38
N VAL A 501 -25.76 -24.58 8.46
CA VAL A 501 -25.06 -25.05 9.67
C VAL A 501 -23.72 -24.32 9.86
N HIS A 502 -23.12 -24.49 11.03
CA HIS A 502 -21.75 -24.04 11.28
C HIS A 502 -21.02 -25.13 12.07
N SER A 503 -20.17 -25.88 11.38
CA SER A 503 -19.61 -27.14 11.88
C SER A 503 -20.73 -28.06 12.40
N VAL A 504 -20.61 -28.56 13.62
CA VAL A 504 -21.60 -29.40 14.30
C VAL A 504 -22.71 -28.60 14.98
N PHE A 505 -22.70 -27.26 14.89
CA PHE A 505 -23.62 -26.39 15.61
C PHE A 505 -24.71 -25.81 14.69
N PRO A 506 -25.93 -25.63 15.21
CA PRO A 506 -26.98 -24.92 14.48
C PRO A 506 -26.66 -23.43 14.41
N VAL A 507 -27.02 -22.79 13.29
CA VAL A 507 -26.85 -21.34 13.12
C VAL A 507 -27.85 -20.51 13.91
N ALA A 508 -28.84 -21.13 14.56
CA ALA A 508 -29.86 -20.46 15.37
C ALA A 508 -30.27 -21.33 16.57
N LEU A 509 -30.47 -20.69 17.73
CA LEU A 509 -31.04 -21.35 18.92
C LEU A 509 -32.53 -21.69 18.77
N SER A 510 -33.22 -21.07 17.80
CA SER A 510 -34.64 -21.30 17.53
C SER A 510 -34.92 -22.51 16.62
N GLY A 511 -33.90 -23.32 16.32
CA GLY A 511 -34.00 -24.50 15.47
C GLY A 511 -33.32 -24.31 14.11
N SER A 512 -33.30 -25.38 13.32
CA SER A 512 -32.68 -25.41 11.99
C SER A 512 -33.26 -24.35 11.06
N LYS A 513 -32.41 -23.74 10.24
CA LYS A 513 -32.79 -22.75 9.24
C LYS A 513 -32.57 -23.33 7.85
N GLN A 514 -33.53 -23.12 6.97
CA GLN A 514 -33.53 -23.72 5.63
C GLN A 514 -32.83 -22.80 4.63
N PHE A 515 -32.02 -23.41 3.77
CA PHE A 515 -31.32 -22.71 2.71
C PHE A 515 -32.27 -22.11 1.67
N ARG A 516 -33.43 -22.72 1.43
CA ARG A 516 -34.45 -22.25 0.47
C ARG A 516 -34.85 -20.80 0.71
N GLU A 517 -35.07 -20.39 1.96
CA GLU A 517 -35.47 -19.02 2.30
C GLU A 517 -34.38 -18.02 1.94
N LEU A 518 -33.12 -18.34 2.27
CA LEU A 518 -31.95 -17.51 1.99
C LEU A 518 -31.62 -17.45 0.49
N TYR A 519 -31.84 -18.55 -0.22
CA TYR A 519 -31.73 -18.63 -1.67
C TYR A 519 -32.76 -17.71 -2.36
N ASN A 520 -34.02 -17.73 -1.90
CA ASN A 520 -35.05 -16.85 -2.43
C ASN A 520 -34.73 -15.37 -2.17
N ASP A 521 -34.17 -15.02 -1.00
CA ASP A 521 -33.70 -13.65 -0.73
C ASP A 521 -32.64 -13.17 -1.74
N VAL A 522 -31.77 -14.08 -2.21
CA VAL A 522 -30.76 -13.78 -3.23
C VAL A 522 -31.41 -13.57 -4.60
N LEU A 523 -32.36 -14.43 -4.99
CA LEU A 523 -33.10 -14.28 -6.25
C LEU A 523 -33.90 -12.97 -6.27
N ASP A 524 -34.60 -12.67 -5.17
CA ASP A 524 -35.36 -11.43 -5.01
C ASP A 524 -34.44 -10.21 -5.15
N PHE A 525 -33.24 -10.26 -4.56
CA PHE A 525 -32.25 -9.19 -4.71
C PHE A 525 -31.80 -9.01 -6.17
N LEU A 526 -31.41 -10.09 -6.85
CA LEU A 526 -30.97 -10.03 -8.25
C LEU A 526 -32.08 -9.57 -9.21
N ALA A 527 -33.33 -9.92 -8.92
CA ALA A 527 -34.48 -9.45 -9.71
C ALA A 527 -34.68 -7.92 -9.62
N HIS A 528 -34.40 -7.33 -8.44
CA HIS A 528 -34.48 -5.88 -8.24
C HIS A 528 -33.19 -5.14 -8.66
N HIS A 529 -32.06 -5.85 -8.72
CA HIS A 529 -30.74 -5.30 -9.05
C HIS A 529 -30.07 -6.13 -10.18
N PRO A 530 -30.63 -6.14 -11.42
CA PRO A 530 -30.15 -7.00 -12.50
C PRO A 530 -28.75 -6.65 -13.00
N GLY A 531 -28.23 -5.48 -12.63
CA GLY A 531 -26.84 -5.08 -12.88
C GLY A 531 -25.83 -5.85 -12.01
N GLU A 532 -26.27 -6.52 -10.96
CA GLU A 532 -25.42 -7.19 -9.98
C GLU A 532 -25.30 -8.70 -10.25
N THR A 533 -24.32 -9.34 -9.62
CA THR A 533 -24.20 -10.80 -9.58
C THR A 533 -23.81 -11.27 -8.19
N ILE A 534 -24.14 -12.51 -7.82
CA ILE A 534 -23.76 -13.10 -6.55
C ILE A 534 -22.87 -14.32 -6.77
N ILE A 535 -21.67 -14.30 -6.21
CA ILE A 535 -20.82 -15.49 -6.12
C ILE A 535 -21.24 -16.27 -4.88
N MET A 536 -21.81 -17.45 -5.08
CA MET A 536 -22.32 -18.28 -3.99
C MET A 536 -21.40 -19.48 -3.75
N SER A 537 -20.63 -19.42 -2.66
CA SER A 537 -19.81 -20.52 -2.16
C SER A 537 -20.69 -21.54 -1.44
N LEU A 538 -20.75 -22.75 -1.98
CA LEU A 538 -21.50 -23.86 -1.40
C LEU A 538 -20.55 -24.96 -0.92
N LYS A 539 -20.64 -25.30 0.36
CA LYS A 539 -19.86 -26.36 1.00
C LYS A 539 -20.77 -27.28 1.81
N ARG A 540 -20.55 -28.59 1.70
CA ARG A 540 -21.18 -29.55 2.61
C ARG A 540 -20.56 -29.47 4.01
N GLU A 541 -21.41 -29.43 5.03
CA GLU A 541 -21.03 -29.36 6.43
C GLU A 541 -22.12 -29.97 7.34
N GLY A 542 -21.89 -30.05 8.64
CA GLY A 542 -22.85 -30.61 9.59
C GLY A 542 -22.54 -32.05 10.02
N THR A 543 -23.32 -32.55 10.98
CA THR A 543 -23.23 -33.92 11.52
C THR A 543 -24.12 -34.92 10.78
N GLY A 544 -24.91 -34.45 9.82
CA GLY A 544 -25.78 -35.28 8.98
C GLY A 544 -25.00 -36.33 8.16
N LYS A 545 -25.70 -37.41 7.79
CA LYS A 545 -25.13 -38.54 7.02
C LYS A 545 -25.02 -38.28 5.52
N GLY A 546 -25.57 -37.18 5.01
CA GLY A 546 -25.52 -36.88 3.58
C GLY A 546 -24.10 -36.63 3.07
N THR A 547 -23.85 -37.09 1.86
CA THR A 547 -22.57 -37.01 1.15
C THR A 547 -22.54 -35.79 0.22
N ASP A 548 -21.36 -35.49 -0.34
CA ASP A 548 -21.22 -34.45 -1.36
C ASP A 548 -22.04 -34.77 -2.62
N ALA A 549 -22.22 -36.06 -2.95
CA ALA A 549 -23.07 -36.51 -4.04
C ALA A 549 -24.55 -36.23 -3.78
N ASP A 550 -25.02 -36.42 -2.54
CA ASP A 550 -26.39 -36.08 -2.15
C ASP A 550 -26.65 -34.57 -2.22
N LEU A 551 -25.68 -33.77 -1.78
CA LEU A 551 -25.75 -32.31 -1.89
C LEU A 551 -25.78 -31.89 -3.37
N ALA A 552 -24.85 -32.41 -4.18
CA ALA A 552 -24.75 -32.11 -5.61
C ALA A 552 -26.06 -32.43 -6.35
N LYS A 553 -26.65 -33.60 -6.07
CA LYS A 553 -27.92 -34.02 -6.66
C LYS A 553 -29.06 -33.07 -6.26
N ARG A 554 -29.21 -32.74 -4.98
CA ARG A 554 -30.29 -31.82 -4.53
C ARG A 554 -30.15 -30.42 -5.11
N LEU A 555 -28.92 -29.91 -5.18
CA LEU A 555 -28.66 -28.62 -5.81
C LEU A 555 -29.05 -28.64 -7.29
N HIS A 556 -28.66 -29.68 -8.03
CA HIS A 556 -29.04 -29.84 -9.43
C HIS A 556 -30.56 -29.96 -9.62
N ASP A 557 -31.24 -30.79 -8.83
CA ASP A 557 -32.64 -31.12 -9.05
C ASP A 557 -33.59 -30.00 -8.62
N HIS A 558 -33.19 -29.16 -7.65
CA HIS A 558 -34.12 -28.22 -6.99
C HIS A 558 -33.66 -26.75 -6.88
N TYR A 559 -32.41 -26.43 -7.24
CA TYR A 559 -31.86 -25.09 -7.07
C TYR A 559 -31.23 -24.54 -8.34
N ILE A 560 -30.32 -25.29 -8.96
CA ILE A 560 -29.48 -24.81 -10.05
C ILE A 560 -30.20 -25.00 -11.40
N ASN A 561 -30.32 -23.91 -12.15
CA ASN A 561 -30.92 -23.87 -13.48
C ASN A 561 -30.20 -22.83 -14.36
N ASP A 562 -30.37 -22.92 -15.68
CA ASP A 562 -29.62 -22.08 -16.64
C ASP A 562 -30.06 -20.61 -16.66
N THR A 563 -31.24 -20.31 -16.11
CA THR A 563 -31.79 -18.95 -16.02
C THR A 563 -31.12 -18.20 -14.87
N ASP A 564 -31.12 -18.78 -13.68
CA ASP A 564 -30.70 -18.10 -12.44
C ASP A 564 -29.21 -18.29 -12.14
N TRP A 565 -28.54 -19.25 -12.78
CA TRP A 565 -27.15 -19.61 -12.46
C TRP A 565 -26.19 -19.50 -13.64
N VAL A 566 -24.93 -19.19 -13.32
CA VAL A 566 -23.78 -19.45 -14.19
C VAL A 566 -23.15 -20.77 -13.78
N THR A 567 -23.28 -21.75 -14.66
CA THR A 567 -22.90 -23.15 -14.41
C THR A 567 -21.67 -23.60 -15.18
N LYS A 568 -21.21 -22.80 -16.14
CA LYS A 568 -20.02 -23.06 -16.96
C LYS A 568 -18.76 -23.18 -16.08
N PRO A 569 -17.79 -24.03 -16.44
CA PRO A 569 -16.50 -24.10 -15.76
C PRO A 569 -15.72 -22.78 -15.86
N GLY A 570 -15.02 -22.42 -14.78
CA GLY A 570 -14.15 -21.25 -14.72
C GLY A 570 -14.84 -19.99 -14.19
N VAL A 571 -14.09 -18.89 -14.15
CA VAL A 571 -14.57 -17.59 -13.65
C VAL A 571 -15.15 -16.79 -14.82
N PRO A 572 -16.45 -16.43 -14.81
CA PRO A 572 -17.09 -15.70 -15.91
C PRO A 572 -16.68 -14.21 -15.92
N THR A 573 -16.97 -13.52 -17.02
CA THR A 573 -16.97 -12.04 -17.00
C THR A 573 -18.18 -11.52 -16.23
N LEU A 574 -18.16 -10.23 -15.88
CA LEU A 574 -19.27 -9.59 -15.19
C LEU A 574 -20.58 -9.69 -16.00
N GLY A 575 -20.53 -9.41 -17.31
CA GLY A 575 -21.69 -9.46 -18.21
C GLY A 575 -22.33 -10.84 -18.31
N GLU A 576 -21.53 -11.91 -18.33
CA GLU A 576 -22.03 -13.28 -18.27
C GLU A 576 -22.71 -13.62 -16.93
N ALA A 577 -22.33 -12.91 -15.87
CA ALA A 577 -22.77 -13.17 -14.49
C ALA A 577 -23.95 -12.30 -14.02
N ARG A 578 -24.20 -11.16 -14.67
CA ARG A 578 -25.26 -10.21 -14.25
C ARG A 578 -26.64 -10.86 -14.18
N GLY A 579 -27.38 -10.50 -13.13
CA GLY A 579 -28.71 -11.04 -12.82
C GLY A 579 -28.69 -12.51 -12.39
N LYS A 580 -27.52 -13.14 -12.26
CA LYS A 580 -27.36 -14.56 -11.96
C LYS A 580 -26.49 -14.81 -10.75
N ILE A 581 -26.57 -16.04 -10.26
CA ILE A 581 -25.70 -16.59 -9.23
C ILE A 581 -24.54 -17.35 -9.89
N VAL A 582 -23.31 -16.96 -9.58
CA VAL A 582 -22.11 -17.71 -9.98
C VAL A 582 -21.82 -18.76 -8.91
N LEU A 583 -21.88 -20.04 -9.30
CA LEU A 583 -21.58 -21.13 -8.38
C LEU A 583 -20.07 -21.18 -8.07
N LEU A 584 -19.71 -21.10 -6.80
CA LEU A 584 -18.39 -21.50 -6.30
C LEU A 584 -18.51 -22.81 -5.54
N ARG A 585 -17.97 -23.89 -6.12
CA ARG A 585 -18.18 -25.25 -5.65
C ARG A 585 -17.06 -25.70 -4.70
N ARG A 586 -17.41 -26.00 -3.44
CA ARG A 586 -16.52 -26.60 -2.43
C ARG A 586 -16.94 -28.03 -2.03
N PHE A 587 -17.69 -28.73 -2.89
CA PHE A 587 -18.09 -30.13 -2.74
C PHE A 587 -17.67 -30.95 -3.97
N GLN A 588 -17.50 -32.26 -3.80
CA GLN A 588 -17.11 -33.17 -4.87
C GLN A 588 -18.28 -33.58 -5.78
N LEU A 589 -18.00 -33.72 -7.07
CA LEU A 589 -18.92 -34.32 -8.04
C LEU A 589 -18.55 -35.79 -8.19
N ALA A 590 -19.56 -36.68 -8.27
CA ALA A 590 -19.32 -38.10 -8.45
C ALA A 590 -18.73 -38.38 -9.85
N LYS A 591 -17.77 -39.33 -9.93
CA LYS A 591 -17.06 -39.66 -11.19
C LYS A 591 -17.99 -40.23 -12.27
N ASP A 592 -19.09 -40.87 -11.86
CA ASP A 592 -19.97 -41.62 -12.76
C ASP A 592 -21.18 -40.78 -13.23
N THR A 593 -21.27 -39.52 -12.78
CA THR A 593 -22.39 -38.63 -13.08
C THR A 593 -22.01 -37.62 -14.15
N ALA A 594 -21.68 -38.11 -15.36
CA ALA A 594 -21.27 -37.27 -16.50
C ALA A 594 -22.30 -36.21 -16.89
N SER A 595 -23.60 -36.48 -16.67
CA SER A 595 -24.70 -35.53 -16.93
C SER A 595 -24.82 -34.44 -15.86
N LEU A 596 -24.69 -34.81 -14.57
CA LEU A 596 -24.69 -33.85 -13.46
C LEU A 596 -23.46 -32.95 -13.55
N SER A 597 -22.29 -33.52 -13.87
CA SER A 597 -21.06 -32.73 -13.92
C SER A 597 -21.19 -31.55 -14.86
N GLN A 598 -21.77 -31.73 -16.05
CA GLN A 598 -21.91 -30.69 -17.07
C GLN A 598 -22.73 -29.45 -16.63
N LYS A 599 -23.62 -29.58 -15.64
CA LYS A 599 -24.56 -28.51 -15.23
C LYS A 599 -24.24 -27.85 -13.89
N ILE A 600 -23.33 -28.39 -13.08
CA ILE A 600 -22.99 -27.82 -11.76
C ILE A 600 -21.47 -27.70 -11.57
N HIS A 601 -20.75 -27.36 -12.65
CA HIS A 601 -19.31 -27.13 -12.60
C HIS A 601 -18.94 -25.87 -11.83
N GLY A 602 -19.38 -24.71 -12.33
CA GLY A 602 -19.04 -23.39 -11.79
C GLY A 602 -17.54 -23.17 -11.60
N ILE A 603 -17.20 -22.26 -10.67
CA ILE A 603 -15.83 -22.07 -10.18
C ILE A 603 -15.49 -23.25 -9.25
N ASN A 604 -14.55 -24.10 -9.66
CA ASN A 604 -14.12 -25.26 -8.90
C ASN A 604 -13.13 -24.85 -7.80
N ALA A 605 -13.55 -24.97 -6.55
CA ALA A 605 -12.72 -24.72 -5.38
C ALA A 605 -12.64 -25.95 -4.43
N GLN A 606 -12.90 -27.16 -4.95
CA GLN A 606 -12.93 -28.37 -4.13
C GLN A 606 -11.58 -28.75 -3.47
N PRO A 607 -10.40 -28.64 -4.11
CA PRO A 607 -9.12 -29.05 -3.51
C PRO A 607 -8.60 -27.99 -2.52
N TRP A 608 -9.44 -27.64 -1.55
CA TRP A 608 -9.23 -26.57 -0.59
C TRP A 608 -8.33 -27.05 0.55
N ALA A 609 -7.14 -26.47 0.66
CA ALA A 609 -6.23 -26.78 1.76
C ALA A 609 -6.78 -26.27 3.09
N ASP A 610 -6.66 -27.10 4.13
CA ASP A 610 -7.11 -26.74 5.48
C ASP A 610 -6.16 -25.73 6.13
N ASN A 611 -6.73 -24.70 6.78
CA ASN A 611 -6.03 -23.69 7.58
C ASN A 611 -4.75 -23.09 6.92
N SER A 612 -4.82 -22.72 5.64
CA SER A 612 -3.65 -22.32 4.85
C SER A 612 -3.50 -20.79 4.72
N PRO A 613 -2.29 -20.23 4.87
CA PRO A 613 -2.03 -18.81 4.60
C PRO A 613 -2.03 -18.46 3.11
N ASN A 614 -1.85 -19.45 2.23
CA ASN A 614 -1.93 -19.29 0.79
C ASN A 614 -1.96 -20.66 0.10
N SER A 615 -3.01 -20.96 -0.64
CA SER A 615 -3.11 -22.20 -1.42
C SER A 615 -3.92 -22.01 -2.70
N THR A 616 -3.47 -22.61 -3.79
CA THR A 616 -4.25 -22.74 -5.02
C THR A 616 -5.22 -23.91 -4.86
N ALA A 617 -6.49 -23.71 -5.15
CA ALA A 617 -7.53 -24.73 -5.07
C ALA A 617 -8.40 -24.69 -6.34
N GLY A 618 -7.99 -25.42 -7.39
CA GLY A 618 -8.70 -25.39 -8.68
C GLY A 618 -8.64 -24.01 -9.31
N ASP A 619 -9.79 -23.37 -9.48
CA ASP A 619 -9.96 -22.06 -10.13
C ASP A 619 -9.73 -20.87 -9.18
N VAL A 620 -9.35 -21.13 -7.93
CA VAL A 620 -9.18 -20.09 -6.89
C VAL A 620 -7.80 -20.10 -6.23
N GLN A 621 -7.37 -18.93 -5.77
CA GLN A 621 -6.21 -18.74 -4.90
C GLN A 621 -6.70 -18.23 -3.55
N VAL A 622 -6.40 -18.95 -2.47
CA VAL A 622 -7.08 -18.75 -1.18
C VAL A 622 -6.09 -18.46 -0.05
N GLN A 623 -6.40 -17.46 0.77
CA GLN A 623 -5.91 -17.35 2.15
C GLN A 623 -7.06 -17.69 3.10
N ASP A 624 -6.97 -18.82 3.80
CA ASP A 624 -7.97 -19.32 4.76
C ASP A 624 -7.30 -19.83 6.05
N PHE A 625 -6.43 -19.00 6.64
CA PHE A 625 -5.83 -19.24 7.96
C PHE A 625 -6.87 -18.89 9.05
N TYR A 626 -7.81 -19.79 9.32
CA TYR A 626 -8.92 -19.51 10.23
C TYR A 626 -8.62 -19.84 11.70
N GLU A 627 -7.58 -20.63 12.01
CA GLU A 627 -7.33 -21.10 13.36
C GLU A 627 -6.43 -20.12 14.16
N VAL A 628 -7.05 -19.22 14.91
CA VAL A 628 -6.35 -18.28 15.79
C VAL A 628 -6.39 -18.80 17.22
N LEU A 629 -5.41 -19.67 17.55
CA LEU A 629 -5.33 -20.32 18.86
C LEU A 629 -5.23 -19.35 20.04
N HIS A 630 -4.62 -18.18 19.84
CA HIS A 630 -4.43 -17.13 20.84
C HIS A 630 -4.55 -15.76 20.20
N THR A 631 -4.94 -14.75 20.99
CA THR A 631 -5.06 -13.36 20.51
C THR A 631 -3.77 -12.78 19.94
N LYS A 632 -2.60 -13.30 20.34
CA LYS A 632 -1.28 -12.92 19.78
C LYS A 632 -1.12 -13.34 18.32
N ASN A 633 -1.86 -14.34 17.85
CA ASN A 633 -1.80 -14.81 16.47
C ASN A 633 -2.66 -13.98 15.50
N VAL A 634 -3.46 -13.03 16.02
CA VAL A 634 -4.27 -12.11 15.19
C VAL A 634 -3.36 -11.27 14.29
N GLU A 635 -2.20 -10.82 14.79
CA GLU A 635 -1.23 -10.06 13.98
C GLU A 635 -0.67 -10.88 12.81
N ARG A 636 -0.44 -12.18 13.02
CA ARG A 636 0.01 -13.09 11.96
C ARG A 636 -1.06 -13.24 10.88
N LYS A 637 -2.34 -13.36 11.28
CA LYS A 637 -3.47 -13.39 10.36
C LYS A 637 -3.57 -12.08 9.56
N ILE A 638 -3.41 -10.93 10.21
CA ILE A 638 -3.37 -9.60 9.56
C ILE A 638 -2.26 -9.56 8.50
N GLY A 639 -1.06 -10.05 8.82
CA GLY A 639 0.04 -10.16 7.85
C GLY A 639 -0.36 -10.96 6.61
N TYR A 640 -0.94 -12.14 6.78
CA TYR A 640 -1.39 -12.96 5.64
C TYR A 640 -2.49 -12.30 4.80
N ILE A 641 -3.40 -11.56 5.44
CA ILE A 641 -4.43 -10.79 4.75
C ILE A 641 -3.77 -9.72 3.86
N HIS A 642 -2.82 -8.95 4.40
CA HIS A 642 -2.12 -7.90 3.67
C HIS A 642 -1.29 -8.46 2.51
N ASP A 643 -0.54 -9.55 2.73
CA ASP A 643 0.24 -10.22 1.70
C ASP A 643 -0.66 -10.70 0.55
N HIS A 644 -1.84 -11.23 0.87
CA HIS A 644 -2.80 -11.67 -0.13
C HIS A 644 -3.40 -10.49 -0.92
N CYS A 645 -3.77 -9.38 -0.28
CA CYS A 645 -4.18 -8.15 -0.98
C CYS A 645 -3.07 -7.61 -1.89
N GLY A 646 -1.81 -7.62 -1.42
CA GLY A 646 -0.65 -7.16 -2.18
C GLY A 646 -0.39 -7.99 -3.44
N ARG A 647 -0.62 -9.31 -3.40
CA ARG A 647 -0.53 -10.18 -4.58
C ARG A 647 -1.51 -9.77 -5.67
N VAL A 648 -2.77 -9.55 -5.31
CA VAL A 648 -3.80 -9.13 -6.28
C VAL A 648 -3.47 -7.76 -6.86
N ALA A 649 -3.14 -6.79 -6.01
CA ALA A 649 -2.94 -5.39 -6.40
C ALA A 649 -1.90 -5.18 -7.50
N THR A 650 -0.92 -6.09 -7.60
CA THR A 650 0.20 -6.02 -8.56
C THR A 650 -0.07 -6.72 -9.89
N SER A 651 -1.22 -7.36 -10.06
CA SER A 651 -1.58 -8.04 -11.31
C SER A 651 -1.98 -7.04 -12.40
N ASP A 652 -1.75 -7.39 -13.67
CA ASP A 652 -2.26 -6.65 -14.82
C ASP A 652 -3.66 -7.18 -15.19
N VAL A 653 -4.64 -6.30 -15.43
CA VAL A 653 -6.02 -6.68 -15.79
C VAL A 653 -6.02 -7.59 -17.02
N ALA A 654 -5.18 -7.29 -18.02
CA ALA A 654 -5.11 -8.08 -19.26
C ALA A 654 -4.65 -9.53 -19.01
N SER A 655 -3.91 -9.77 -17.93
CA SER A 655 -3.42 -11.10 -17.54
C SER A 655 -4.43 -11.91 -16.71
N LEU A 656 -5.54 -11.30 -16.28
CA LEU A 656 -6.50 -11.93 -15.35
C LEU A 656 -7.42 -12.96 -15.99
N SER A 657 -7.57 -12.96 -17.32
CA SER A 657 -8.45 -13.90 -18.04
C SER A 657 -8.08 -15.37 -17.82
N CYS A 658 -6.80 -15.65 -17.48
CA CYS A 658 -6.30 -16.98 -17.14
C CYS A 658 -5.90 -17.12 -15.65
N ALA A 659 -6.16 -16.10 -14.83
CA ALA A 659 -5.78 -16.08 -13.42
C ALA A 659 -6.85 -16.70 -12.51
N PRO A 660 -6.46 -17.30 -11.38
CA PRO A 660 -7.41 -17.77 -10.38
C PRO A 660 -8.17 -16.61 -9.74
N LEU A 661 -9.39 -16.85 -9.28
CA LEU A 661 -10.10 -15.90 -8.41
C LEU A 661 -9.45 -15.89 -7.02
N PHE A 662 -8.98 -14.73 -6.58
CA PHE A 662 -8.34 -14.56 -5.27
C PHE A 662 -9.39 -14.39 -4.17
N ILE A 663 -9.28 -15.17 -3.09
CA ILE A 663 -10.21 -15.18 -1.96
C ILE A 663 -9.43 -15.07 -0.66
N ASN A 664 -9.72 -14.02 0.09
CA ASN A 664 -9.00 -13.62 1.29
C ASN A 664 -9.95 -13.61 2.49
N PHE A 665 -9.88 -14.64 3.33
CA PHE A 665 -10.70 -14.68 4.54
C PHE A 665 -10.09 -13.77 5.61
N LEU A 666 -10.86 -12.76 6.03
CA LEU A 666 -10.55 -11.95 7.21
C LEU A 666 -11.01 -12.66 8.49
N SER A 667 -11.99 -13.56 8.36
CA SER A 667 -12.49 -14.35 9.48
C SER A 667 -11.43 -15.30 10.04
N ALA A 668 -11.53 -15.52 11.35
CA ALA A 668 -10.80 -16.53 12.10
C ALA A 668 -11.53 -16.77 13.43
N SER A 669 -11.27 -17.89 14.07
CA SER A 669 -11.88 -18.21 15.36
C SER A 669 -11.05 -19.18 16.20
N ASN A 670 -11.39 -19.23 17.49
CA ASN A 670 -11.15 -20.37 18.36
C ASN A 670 -12.36 -20.55 19.28
N PHE A 671 -13.06 -21.66 19.11
CA PHE A 671 -14.28 -21.97 19.85
C PHE A 671 -14.09 -21.94 21.38
N TRP A 672 -12.95 -22.46 21.86
CA TRP A 672 -12.67 -22.65 23.29
C TRP A 672 -12.12 -21.40 23.98
N ARG A 673 -11.83 -20.32 23.24
CA ARG A 673 -11.30 -19.08 23.79
C ARG A 673 -12.23 -17.90 23.51
N PRO A 674 -12.95 -17.38 24.52
CA PRO A 674 -13.86 -16.25 24.33
C PRO A 674 -13.23 -14.99 23.70
N GLY A 675 -11.96 -14.72 23.99
CA GLY A 675 -11.22 -13.61 23.37
C GLY A 675 -10.85 -13.81 21.90
N CYS A 676 -11.18 -14.97 21.33
CA CYS A 676 -10.93 -15.38 19.95
C CYS A 676 -12.23 -15.84 19.26
N TRP A 677 -13.38 -15.44 19.78
CA TRP A 677 -14.66 -15.60 19.08
C TRP A 677 -14.74 -14.65 17.87
N PRO A 678 -15.59 -14.96 16.87
CA PRO A 678 -15.66 -14.21 15.62
C PRO A 678 -15.80 -12.69 15.80
N ASP A 679 -16.67 -12.24 16.72
CA ASP A 679 -16.89 -10.82 17.00
C ASP A 679 -15.63 -10.11 17.54
N LYS A 680 -14.87 -10.78 18.42
CA LYS A 680 -13.65 -10.24 19.02
C LYS A 680 -12.49 -10.20 18.05
N ILE A 681 -12.43 -11.15 17.12
CA ILE A 681 -11.41 -11.17 16.07
C ILE A 681 -11.73 -10.10 15.02
N ALA A 682 -12.97 -10.03 14.54
CA ALA A 682 -13.40 -9.03 13.58
C ALA A 682 -13.20 -7.59 14.11
N ALA A 683 -13.46 -7.34 15.40
CA ALA A 683 -13.21 -6.05 16.05
C ALA A 683 -11.73 -5.62 16.07
N LYS A 684 -10.80 -6.53 15.76
CA LYS A 684 -9.37 -6.23 15.58
C LYS A 684 -8.95 -6.21 14.11
N ILE A 685 -9.41 -7.19 13.34
CA ILE A 685 -9.02 -7.36 11.93
C ILE A 685 -9.66 -6.31 11.04
N ASN A 686 -10.98 -6.05 11.15
CA ASN A 686 -11.66 -5.11 10.26
C ASN A 686 -11.02 -3.71 10.32
N PRO A 687 -10.77 -3.12 11.52
CA PRO A 687 -10.06 -1.84 11.61
C PRO A 687 -8.61 -1.89 11.12
N ALA A 688 -7.92 -3.03 11.29
CA ALA A 688 -6.54 -3.19 10.80
C ALA A 688 -6.51 -3.20 9.26
N VAL A 689 -7.46 -3.88 8.61
CA VAL A 689 -7.60 -3.87 7.15
C VAL A 689 -8.02 -2.51 6.65
N THR A 690 -9.00 -1.84 7.27
CA THR A 690 -9.35 -0.44 6.99
C THR A 690 -8.11 0.47 7.03
N ARG A 691 -7.26 0.32 8.06
CA ARG A 691 -6.00 1.07 8.15
C ARG A 691 -5.04 0.72 7.01
N TYR A 692 -4.87 -0.55 6.68
CA TYR A 692 -4.05 -0.98 5.55
C TYR A 692 -4.52 -0.40 4.22
N LEU A 693 -5.83 -0.37 3.96
CA LEU A 693 -6.42 0.25 2.77
C LEU A 693 -6.07 1.73 2.69
N CYS A 694 -6.13 2.44 3.81
CA CYS A 694 -5.78 3.86 3.89
C CYS A 694 -4.28 4.13 3.74
N GLU A 695 -3.43 3.34 4.40
CA GLU A 695 -2.02 3.69 4.64
C GLU A 695 -1.02 2.96 3.74
N GLN A 696 -1.39 1.84 3.11
CA GLN A 696 -0.41 0.94 2.48
C GLN A 696 -0.87 0.39 1.12
N HIS A 697 -2.14 -0.01 0.99
CA HIS A 697 -2.64 -0.70 -0.20
C HIS A 697 -2.50 0.15 -1.47
N GLY A 698 -1.89 -0.40 -2.52
CA GLY A 698 -1.77 0.28 -3.82
C GLY A 698 -0.83 1.50 -3.85
N LEU A 699 0.03 1.69 -2.83
CA LEU A 699 0.93 2.85 -2.71
C LEU A 699 2.38 2.59 -3.15
N ARG A 700 2.68 1.43 -3.73
CA ARG A 700 4.00 1.14 -4.30
C ARG A 700 4.19 1.92 -5.61
N ARG A 701 5.00 2.99 -5.60
CA ARG A 701 5.41 3.72 -6.82
C ARG A 701 6.56 2.97 -7.52
N GLY A 702 6.33 2.49 -8.75
CA GLY A 702 7.30 1.76 -9.59
C GLY A 702 6.63 1.05 -10.79
N ARG A 703 7.39 0.34 -11.66
CA ARG A 703 6.91 -0.30 -12.92
C ARG A 703 5.80 -1.38 -12.76
N ASN A 704 5.37 -1.69 -11.52
CA ASN A 704 4.29 -2.65 -11.23
C ASN A 704 3.10 -1.96 -10.54
N GLU A 705 2.62 -0.85 -11.08
CA GLU A 705 1.30 -0.32 -10.73
C GLU A 705 0.23 -1.21 -11.36
N GLY A 706 -0.04 -2.36 -10.72
CA GLY A 706 -1.15 -3.21 -11.13
C GLY A 706 -2.50 -2.52 -10.94
N HIS A 707 -3.57 -3.26 -11.20
CA HIS A 707 -4.93 -2.72 -11.18
C HIS A 707 -5.41 -2.26 -9.79
N GLY A 708 -4.68 -2.58 -8.72
CA GLY A 708 -4.98 -2.13 -7.36
C GLY A 708 -6.17 -2.84 -6.71
N GLY A 709 -6.75 -3.87 -7.35
CA GLY A 709 -7.82 -4.66 -6.78
C GLY A 709 -7.33 -5.60 -5.68
N MET A 710 -8.29 -6.23 -5.00
CA MET A 710 -8.02 -7.03 -3.80
C MET A 710 -8.62 -8.44 -3.84
N GLY A 711 -9.34 -8.77 -4.91
CA GLY A 711 -10.11 -10.00 -5.01
C GLY A 711 -11.28 -9.99 -4.04
N VAL A 712 -11.69 -11.18 -3.58
CA VAL A 712 -12.78 -11.32 -2.61
C VAL A 712 -12.24 -11.16 -1.19
N LEU A 713 -12.79 -10.22 -0.40
CA LEU A 713 -12.51 -10.09 1.03
C LEU A 713 -13.68 -10.63 1.84
N VAL A 714 -13.48 -11.77 2.51
CA VAL A 714 -14.53 -12.46 3.25
C VAL A 714 -14.51 -12.05 4.72
N CYS A 715 -15.50 -11.26 5.12
CA CYS A 715 -15.57 -10.59 6.41
C CYS A 715 -16.48 -11.29 7.42
N ASP A 716 -16.18 -11.06 8.70
CA ASP A 716 -17.08 -11.31 9.84
C ASP A 716 -17.55 -9.97 10.42
N TRP A 717 -18.77 -9.94 10.95
CA TRP A 717 -19.31 -8.83 11.77
C TRP A 717 -19.33 -7.43 11.13
N VAL A 718 -19.34 -7.35 9.79
CA VAL A 718 -19.67 -6.11 9.07
C VAL A 718 -21.14 -5.74 9.26
N GLY A 719 -21.47 -4.45 9.18
CA GLY A 719 -22.83 -3.92 9.38
C GLY A 719 -23.26 -3.82 10.85
N ALA A 720 -22.45 -4.32 11.79
CA ALA A 720 -22.75 -4.21 13.21
C ALA A 720 -22.94 -2.74 13.60
N GLN A 721 -24.10 -2.39 14.17
CA GLN A 721 -24.46 -1.01 14.52
C GLN A 721 -24.45 -0.03 13.33
N GLY A 722 -24.65 -0.55 12.11
CA GLY A 722 -24.64 0.23 10.87
C GLY A 722 -23.23 0.59 10.37
N ASP A 723 -22.19 -0.04 10.90
CA ASP A 723 -20.81 0.14 10.45
C ASP A 723 -20.52 -0.68 9.19
N TRP A 724 -20.55 0.00 8.05
CA TRP A 724 -20.26 -0.57 6.73
C TRP A 724 -18.96 -0.02 6.12
N ASP A 725 -18.15 0.70 6.91
CA ASP A 725 -17.02 1.49 6.42
C ASP A 725 -16.01 0.63 5.63
N LEU A 726 -15.66 -0.55 6.15
CA LEU A 726 -14.76 -1.48 5.45
C LEU A 726 -15.36 -1.96 4.12
N VAL A 727 -16.66 -2.25 4.08
CA VAL A 727 -17.33 -2.72 2.85
C VAL A 727 -17.39 -1.59 1.82
N GLU A 728 -17.74 -0.38 2.24
CA GLU A 728 -17.73 0.80 1.39
C GLU A 728 -16.34 1.07 0.80
N MET A 729 -15.29 0.93 1.61
CA MET A 729 -13.91 1.09 1.14
C MET A 729 -13.50 -0.01 0.16
N ILE A 730 -13.91 -1.28 0.40
CA ILE A 730 -13.64 -2.38 -0.54
C ILE A 730 -14.28 -2.10 -1.89
N VAL A 731 -15.56 -1.71 -1.90
CA VAL A 731 -16.28 -1.37 -3.14
C VAL A 731 -15.66 -0.15 -3.81
N GLY A 732 -15.32 0.89 -3.05
CA GLY A 732 -14.73 2.13 -3.56
C GLY A 732 -13.37 1.93 -4.24
N MET A 733 -12.61 0.88 -3.91
CA MET A 733 -11.36 0.55 -4.62
C MET A 733 -11.59 0.15 -6.08
N ASN A 734 -12.82 -0.25 -6.45
CA ASN A 734 -13.15 -0.55 -7.85
C ASN A 734 -13.20 0.71 -8.74
N GLU A 735 -13.29 1.92 -8.16
CA GLU A 735 -13.30 3.14 -8.98
C GLU A 735 -12.04 3.33 -9.81
N LYS A 736 -10.90 2.78 -9.35
CA LYS A 736 -9.65 2.84 -10.12
C LYS A 736 -9.78 2.09 -11.46
N LEU A 737 -10.53 0.98 -11.48
CA LEU A 737 -10.78 0.19 -12.69
C LEU A 737 -11.64 0.95 -13.70
N LEU A 738 -12.49 1.88 -13.26
CA LEU A 738 -13.32 2.70 -14.15
C LEU A 738 -12.54 3.86 -14.76
N ALA A 739 -11.40 4.23 -14.16
CA ALA A 739 -10.55 5.33 -14.61
C ALA A 739 -9.37 4.85 -15.48
N GLN A 740 -9.11 3.54 -15.51
CA GLN A 740 -8.17 2.86 -16.40
C GLN A 740 -8.88 2.46 -17.69
#